data_AF-A0A963ZLU4-F1
#
_entry.id   AF-A0A963ZLU4-F1
#
_cell.length_a   1.000
_cell.length_b   1.000
_cell.length_c   1.000
_cell.angle_alpha   90.00
_cell.angle_beta   90.00
_cell.angle_gamma   90.00
#
_symmetry.space_group_name_H-M   'P 1'
#
loop_
_entity.id
_entity.type
_entity.pdbx_description
1 polymer ?
#
loop_
_entity_poly.entity_id
_entity_poly.type
_entity_poly.pdbx_seq_one_letter_code
_entity_poly.pdbx_strand_id
1 'polypeptide(L)'
;MIHFTIFMMLIDSCIFYNLKEENLREHFEGDEDQDWQDGIDLNNDGDYSYFDEAKQLWFPDKGETAGDDVGLDGVGPTDLNYNGPDEGECNHVPDFKEGEGCEPNFAATDVSESDMLGLTTFRLSDYSERGANFWTPPNDKEFFTYLDSHLFDEYTGSTPKAIDFLFSSSTFPFYKGRTERISIAMVHAYENLATLIGPGHEAPNLFNLKEIAQIIYESDYRFAQPPKMPTLNATAADGKVILTWDDVADKLTREPFIGNINDFEGYKLYRATDKLFSDAEIVTNSQGVKMFKKPIYQCDLIDTIYGHANYGVVGGAEFYLGDDTGISHYFVDETVQNGRTYYYAIVAYDYGIPDIGNGIAPAENNIVIELDEAEEIVRLGENVAVVTPKPSAAGFQDPSIKIENTNTIGSSTITPQIYDYNRILPGHTYKVKFNVDTLGYMKKNVKERSPFDLVSVNNGISIYDVTNNNKLVYTEDYLNFPLENIIERDDKNISYLEGQSKAVKGKFYSSEDIFTDSFDGLQLMLSGMNGYLPTAVYQPIPAGGINLENTGWLVGNSTINVEPSFFEYYAFPYEYHIVFTNNSSVYTNRLNRKTGINNIERSASPNYLFDQSFSFYVTNQTALALTGKLDTLEMVVEDLNGNGEYDMLEDKVLVGHVAIQTIGSQQLISWGGTVFGMDFRGVGSESELPKAGDIYKYDFSRPFTANDSITFTVNGAVNVDKNSLNADMDEIKVVPNPYVMTNSMEPAVANKFLNQRRRLMFTHIPAECTIRIYTSSGVLVDEIKVDNEPSDGIVHWDLLSKEDLEIAAGMYIYHIKSKQTGKEKIGKFAVIK
;
A
#
# COMPACT_ATOMS: atom_id res chain seq x y z
N MET A 1 35.28 -6.24 -31.14
CA MET A 1 36.10 -5.12 -31.67
C MET A 1 35.23 -3.89 -31.50
N ILE A 2 35.66 -2.90 -30.72
CA ILE A 2 34.82 -1.74 -30.38
C ILE A 2 34.87 -0.78 -31.58
N HIS A 3 33.73 -0.48 -32.18
CA HIS A 3 33.61 0.58 -33.19
C HIS A 3 33.13 1.86 -32.50
N PHE A 4 33.74 2.98 -32.87
CA PHE A 4 33.41 4.32 -32.40
C PHE A 4 32.78 5.07 -33.55
N THR A 5 31.53 5.49 -33.42
CA THR A 5 30.86 6.39 -34.37
C THR A 5 30.39 7.60 -33.59
N ILE A 6 30.81 8.80 -34.00
CA ILE A 6 30.40 10.06 -33.38
C ILE A 6 29.33 10.68 -34.29
N PHE A 7 28.22 11.12 -33.68
CA PHE A 7 27.20 11.90 -34.38
C PHE A 7 27.52 13.40 -34.24
N MET A 8 27.46 14.12 -35.36
CA MET A 8 27.59 15.57 -35.41
C MET A 8 26.25 16.22 -35.03
N MET A 9 26.31 17.22 -34.15
CA MET A 9 25.29 18.26 -34.03
C MET A 9 25.91 19.56 -34.56
N LEU A 10 25.43 20.04 -35.70
CA LEU A 10 25.76 21.36 -36.26
C LEU A 10 24.62 21.81 -37.20
N ILE A 11 24.16 23.06 -36.97
CA ILE A 11 23.47 23.99 -37.90
C ILE A 11 21.93 24.04 -37.81
N ASP A 12 21.44 25.27 -37.61
CA ASP A 12 20.04 25.77 -37.62
C ASP A 12 19.05 24.92 -36.84
N SER A 13 18.49 25.45 -35.75
CA SER A 13 17.43 24.80 -34.94
C SER A 13 16.32 24.22 -35.84
N CYS A 14 15.90 24.92 -36.89
CA CYS A 14 14.92 24.43 -37.86
C CYS A 14 15.35 23.17 -38.66
N ILE A 15 16.63 23.04 -39.02
CA ILE A 15 17.16 21.87 -39.74
C ILE A 15 17.43 20.72 -38.76
N PHE A 16 17.87 21.05 -37.55
CA PHE A 16 18.15 20.10 -36.48
C PHE A 16 16.90 19.36 -36.01
N TYR A 17 15.83 20.09 -35.66
CA TYR A 17 14.55 19.52 -35.22
C TYR A 17 13.67 19.02 -36.38
N ASN A 18 14.15 19.08 -37.63
CA ASN A 18 13.38 18.76 -38.83
C ASN A 18 12.03 19.52 -38.90
N LEU A 19 12.00 20.73 -38.32
CA LEU A 19 10.83 21.58 -38.25
C LEU A 19 10.66 22.30 -39.58
N LYS A 20 9.45 22.19 -40.14
CA LYS A 20 9.05 23.02 -41.26
C LYS A 20 8.53 24.35 -40.73
N GLU A 21 8.51 25.38 -41.56
CA GLU A 21 7.94 26.69 -41.23
C GLU A 21 6.48 26.60 -40.74
N GLU A 22 5.74 25.56 -41.16
CA GLU A 22 4.38 25.24 -40.69
C GLU A 22 4.30 24.67 -39.26
N ASN A 23 5.42 24.21 -38.71
CA ASN A 23 5.51 23.68 -37.34
C ASN A 23 5.86 24.78 -36.32
N LEU A 24 6.35 25.94 -36.76
CA LEU A 24 6.73 27.04 -35.89
C LEU A 24 5.47 27.68 -35.30
N ARG A 25 5.43 27.79 -33.97
CA ARG A 25 4.41 28.50 -33.21
C ARG A 25 5.06 29.66 -32.45
N GLU A 26 4.22 30.56 -31.94
CA GLU A 26 4.67 31.59 -31.01
C GLU A 26 5.16 30.91 -29.72
N HIS A 27 6.37 31.25 -29.27
CA HIS A 27 7.09 30.67 -28.13
C HIS A 27 7.90 31.76 -27.41
N PHE A 28 8.42 31.47 -26.22
CA PHE A 28 9.28 32.38 -25.46
C PHE A 28 10.75 32.30 -25.94
N GLU A 29 11.53 33.37 -25.76
CA GLU A 29 12.98 33.33 -26.04
C GLU A 29 13.66 32.54 -24.92
N GLY A 30 14.26 31.37 -25.24
CA GLY A 30 14.75 30.37 -24.29
C GLY A 30 13.88 29.10 -24.16
N ASP A 31 12.95 28.87 -25.09
CA ASP A 31 11.99 27.76 -25.21
C ASP A 31 11.73 27.47 -26.71
N GLU A 32 12.79 27.39 -27.52
CA GLU A 32 12.71 27.26 -28.97
C GLU A 32 12.16 25.90 -29.42
N ASP A 33 12.35 24.83 -28.65
CA ASP A 33 11.78 23.50 -28.86
C ASP A 33 10.37 23.30 -28.26
N GLN A 34 9.88 24.26 -27.46
CA GLN A 34 8.51 24.37 -26.93
C GLN A 34 8.12 23.23 -26.00
N ASP A 35 9.03 22.82 -25.13
CA ASP A 35 8.78 21.77 -24.14
C ASP A 35 8.44 22.30 -22.74
N TRP A 36 8.53 23.62 -22.50
CA TRP A 36 7.99 24.27 -21.30
C TRP A 36 6.46 24.18 -21.25
N GLN A 37 5.93 23.65 -20.15
CA GLN A 37 4.49 23.45 -19.95
C GLN A 37 3.93 24.35 -18.85
N ASP A 38 2.96 25.18 -19.24
CA ASP A 38 2.19 26.00 -18.32
C ASP A 38 1.38 25.15 -17.32
N GLY A 39 1.21 25.66 -16.11
CA GLY A 39 0.38 25.07 -15.07
C GLY A 39 -1.12 25.35 -15.25
N ILE A 40 -1.95 24.63 -14.48
CA ILE A 40 -3.40 24.79 -14.45
C ILE A 40 -3.83 25.21 -13.04
N ASP A 41 -4.07 26.50 -12.87
CA ASP A 41 -4.71 27.07 -11.68
C ASP A 41 -6.24 27.03 -11.86
N LEU A 42 -6.88 26.02 -11.27
CA LEU A 42 -8.32 25.81 -11.37
C LEU A 42 -9.10 26.80 -10.50
N ASN A 43 -8.54 27.17 -9.36
CA ASN A 43 -9.23 27.93 -8.34
C ASN A 43 -8.98 29.46 -8.46
N ASN A 44 -7.99 29.86 -9.27
CA ASN A 44 -7.54 31.23 -9.54
C ASN A 44 -7.09 31.99 -8.28
N ASP A 45 -6.43 31.32 -7.33
CA ASP A 45 -5.83 31.93 -6.15
C ASP A 45 -4.38 32.36 -6.37
N GLY A 46 -3.77 31.96 -7.49
CA GLY A 46 -2.41 32.33 -7.86
C GLY A 46 -1.34 31.51 -7.15
N ASP A 47 -1.68 30.33 -6.61
CA ASP A 47 -0.76 29.35 -6.05
C ASP A 47 -1.17 27.95 -6.54
N TYR A 48 -0.22 27.04 -6.77
CA TYR A 48 -0.53 25.64 -7.10
C TYR A 48 -0.64 24.73 -5.87
N SER A 49 -0.61 25.33 -4.67
CA SER A 49 -0.47 24.59 -3.42
C SER A 49 -1.05 25.33 -2.21
N TYR A 50 -1.44 24.54 -1.20
CA TYR A 50 -1.89 25.06 0.09
C TYR A 50 -1.05 24.51 1.25
N PHE A 51 -0.94 25.30 2.32
CA PHE A 51 -0.24 24.91 3.54
C PHE A 51 -1.17 24.18 4.53
N ASP A 52 -0.88 22.93 4.88
CA ASP A 52 -1.60 22.18 5.92
C ASP A 52 -0.99 22.49 7.30
N GLU A 53 -1.69 23.31 8.08
CA GLU A 53 -1.26 23.68 9.44
C GLU A 53 -1.11 22.48 10.39
N ALA A 54 -1.87 21.39 10.21
CA ALA A 54 -1.81 20.24 11.10
C ALA A 54 -0.56 19.37 10.84
N LYS A 55 -0.12 19.32 9.57
CA LYS A 55 1.07 18.58 9.15
C LYS A 55 2.34 19.43 9.07
N GLN A 56 2.20 20.76 9.06
CA GLN A 56 3.30 21.71 8.85
C GLN A 56 4.03 21.47 7.52
N LEU A 57 3.28 21.15 6.47
CA LEU A 57 3.78 20.82 5.13
C LEU A 57 2.86 21.46 4.07
N TRP A 58 3.43 21.75 2.90
CA TRP A 58 2.68 22.17 1.72
C TRP A 58 2.16 20.97 0.94
N PHE A 59 0.98 21.11 0.35
CA PHE A 59 0.35 20.09 -0.48
C PHE A 59 -0.12 20.72 -1.79
N PRO A 60 0.00 20.02 -2.93
CA PRO A 60 -0.54 20.50 -4.20
C PRO A 60 -2.06 20.63 -4.11
N ASP A 61 -2.58 21.65 -4.80
CA ASP A 61 -4.02 21.86 -4.86
C ASP A 61 -4.74 20.83 -5.71
N LYS A 62 -5.97 20.52 -5.31
CA LYS A 62 -6.67 19.34 -5.84
C LYS A 62 -7.08 19.55 -7.31
N GLY A 63 -6.41 18.81 -8.19
CA GLY A 63 -6.68 18.82 -9.63
C GLY A 63 -5.91 19.89 -10.39
N GLU A 64 -5.03 20.61 -9.69
CA GLU A 64 -4.12 21.59 -10.25
C GLU A 64 -2.77 20.92 -10.55
N THR A 65 -2.01 21.51 -11.46
CA THR A 65 -0.68 21.07 -11.82
C THR A 65 0.16 22.31 -12.08
N ALA A 66 1.36 22.36 -11.53
CA ALA A 66 2.26 23.49 -11.76
C ALA A 66 2.92 23.44 -13.16
N GLY A 67 2.94 22.27 -13.81
CA GLY A 67 3.74 22.08 -15.02
C GLY A 67 5.20 22.40 -14.73
N ASP A 68 5.80 23.26 -15.54
CA ASP A 68 7.13 23.84 -15.37
C ASP A 68 7.09 25.26 -14.75
N ASP A 69 5.90 25.83 -14.51
CA ASP A 69 5.69 27.13 -13.82
C ASP A 69 5.83 26.96 -12.30
N VAL A 70 7.06 26.69 -11.87
CA VAL A 70 7.41 26.41 -10.46
C VAL A 70 8.33 27.49 -9.87
N GLY A 71 8.46 28.62 -10.56
CA GLY A 71 9.22 29.76 -10.13
C GLY A 71 10.75 29.58 -10.12
N LEU A 72 11.44 30.59 -9.59
CA LEU A 72 12.88 30.74 -9.80
C LEU A 72 13.72 29.67 -9.12
N ASP A 73 13.30 29.09 -8.00
CA ASP A 73 14.05 28.01 -7.37
C ASP A 73 13.94 26.68 -8.13
N GLY A 74 13.01 26.58 -9.08
CA GLY A 74 12.79 25.41 -9.93
C GLY A 74 12.15 24.23 -9.19
N VAL A 75 11.48 24.47 -8.07
CA VAL A 75 10.92 23.45 -7.18
C VAL A 75 9.41 23.63 -7.06
N GLY A 76 8.65 22.63 -7.53
CA GLY A 76 7.19 22.70 -7.53
C GLY A 76 6.54 22.03 -6.31
N PRO A 77 5.21 22.20 -6.14
CA PRO A 77 4.43 21.60 -5.04
C PRO A 77 4.52 20.09 -4.86
N THR A 78 4.95 19.37 -5.90
CA THR A 78 5.12 17.92 -5.90
C THR A 78 6.51 17.47 -5.45
N ASP A 79 7.46 18.39 -5.28
CA ASP A 79 8.84 18.09 -4.93
C ASP A 79 9.04 17.98 -3.40
N LEU A 80 9.91 17.05 -2.99
CA LEU A 80 10.20 16.78 -1.57
C LEU A 80 10.79 17.97 -0.81
N ASN A 81 11.51 18.84 -1.51
CA ASN A 81 12.18 20.02 -0.97
C ASN A 81 11.37 21.31 -1.17
N TYR A 82 10.10 21.20 -1.57
CA TYR A 82 9.21 22.33 -1.72
C TYR A 82 8.91 22.99 -0.37
N ASN A 83 9.25 24.27 -0.24
CA ASN A 83 9.08 25.04 1.00
C ASN A 83 7.91 26.04 0.93
N GLY A 84 7.14 25.99 -0.15
CA GLY A 84 6.04 26.90 -0.47
C GLY A 84 6.33 27.79 -1.66
N PRO A 85 5.33 28.57 -2.11
CA PRO A 85 5.43 29.33 -3.34
C PRO A 85 6.55 30.36 -3.29
N ASP A 86 7.28 30.50 -4.38
CA ASP A 86 8.43 31.40 -4.50
C ASP A 86 8.23 32.51 -5.55
N GLU A 87 9.30 33.24 -5.91
CA GLU A 87 9.20 34.31 -6.91
C GLU A 87 9.15 33.68 -8.30
N GLY A 88 8.02 33.80 -8.97
CA GLY A 88 7.83 33.32 -10.34
C GLY A 88 6.70 32.32 -10.46
N GLU A 89 6.49 31.49 -9.43
CA GLU A 89 5.49 30.44 -9.45
C GLU A 89 4.05 30.94 -9.69
N CYS A 90 3.31 30.19 -10.50
CA CYS A 90 1.90 30.40 -10.87
C CYS A 90 1.63 31.75 -11.57
N ASN A 91 2.60 32.21 -12.37
CA ASN A 91 2.47 33.45 -13.12
C ASN A 91 2.15 33.24 -14.62
N HIS A 92 2.13 31.99 -15.07
CA HIS A 92 1.90 31.52 -16.44
C HIS A 92 2.93 32.02 -17.47
N VAL A 93 4.18 32.26 -17.03
CA VAL A 93 5.27 32.76 -17.86
C VAL A 93 6.59 32.11 -17.42
N PRO A 94 7.41 31.60 -18.35
CA PRO A 94 8.68 31.01 -17.98
C PRO A 94 9.65 32.02 -17.34
N ASP A 95 10.24 31.66 -16.21
CA ASP A 95 11.09 32.53 -15.41
C ASP A 95 12.57 32.10 -15.38
N PHE A 96 13.45 33.07 -15.67
CA PHE A 96 14.90 32.91 -15.59
C PHE A 96 15.59 34.17 -15.05
N LYS A 97 16.47 33.97 -14.06
CA LYS A 97 17.31 35.04 -13.51
C LYS A 97 18.74 34.56 -13.27
N GLU A 98 19.65 35.08 -14.09
CA GLU A 98 21.07 34.70 -14.07
C GLU A 98 21.69 34.81 -12.67
N GLY A 99 22.14 33.67 -12.14
CA GLY A 99 22.79 33.56 -10.83
C GLY A 99 21.84 33.46 -9.63
N GLU A 100 20.52 33.53 -9.85
CA GLU A 100 19.51 33.27 -8.83
C GLU A 100 18.80 31.93 -9.08
N GLY A 101 18.28 31.71 -10.28
CA GLY A 101 17.53 30.49 -10.58
C GLY A 101 16.82 30.50 -11.94
N CYS A 102 16.13 29.41 -12.26
CA CYS A 102 15.50 29.15 -13.54
C CYS A 102 14.49 28.00 -13.39
N GLU A 103 13.33 28.13 -14.01
CA GLU A 103 12.34 27.06 -14.10
C GLU A 103 12.81 25.86 -14.93
N PRO A 104 12.26 24.64 -14.74
CA PRO A 104 12.54 23.47 -15.57
C PRO A 104 12.20 23.69 -17.05
N ASN A 105 12.87 22.99 -17.95
CA ASN A 105 12.61 23.03 -19.41
C ASN A 105 12.60 24.47 -19.96
N PHE A 106 13.44 25.34 -19.39
CA PHE A 106 13.57 26.72 -19.86
C PHE A 106 15.01 27.23 -19.74
N ALA A 107 15.50 27.93 -20.75
CA ALA A 107 16.75 28.68 -20.77
C ALA A 107 17.99 27.96 -20.21
N ALA A 108 18.29 28.10 -18.91
CA ALA A 108 19.53 27.58 -18.31
C ALA A 108 19.43 26.14 -17.81
N THR A 109 18.23 25.67 -17.47
CA THR A 109 17.93 24.29 -17.06
C THR A 109 17.70 23.40 -18.28
N ASP A 110 17.22 24.00 -19.36
CA ASP A 110 17.12 23.40 -20.67
C ASP A 110 18.49 23.27 -21.35
N VAL A 111 18.88 22.03 -21.62
CA VAL A 111 20.13 21.69 -22.30
C VAL A 111 19.96 21.82 -23.82
N SER A 112 18.78 21.48 -24.33
CA SER A 112 18.36 21.56 -25.73
C SER A 112 18.56 22.98 -26.27
N GLU A 113 18.22 23.98 -25.45
CA GLU A 113 18.32 25.41 -25.78
C GLU A 113 19.71 26.03 -25.59
N SER A 114 20.66 25.25 -25.08
CA SER A 114 22.04 25.72 -24.98
C SER A 114 22.74 25.68 -26.35
N ASP A 115 23.20 26.84 -26.81
CA ASP A 115 24.03 26.97 -28.03
C ASP A 115 25.23 26.01 -27.95
N MET A 116 25.16 24.90 -28.70
CA MET A 116 26.22 23.91 -28.70
C MET A 116 27.41 24.39 -29.54
N LEU A 117 28.61 24.34 -28.97
CA LEU A 117 29.86 24.44 -29.73
C LEU A 117 30.05 23.19 -30.58
N GLY A 118 29.39 23.17 -31.73
CA GLY A 118 29.31 22.01 -32.61
C GLY A 118 30.65 21.44 -33.04
N LEU A 119 30.66 20.12 -33.31
CA LEU A 119 31.86 19.40 -33.70
C LEU A 119 32.20 19.64 -35.17
N THR A 120 33.38 20.18 -35.46
CA THR A 120 33.81 20.48 -36.84
C THR A 120 34.95 19.60 -37.31
N THR A 121 35.78 19.09 -36.41
CA THR A 121 36.90 18.20 -36.73
C THR A 121 36.84 16.94 -35.86
N PHE A 122 36.99 15.76 -36.47
CA PHE A 122 37.17 14.48 -35.77
C PHE A 122 38.26 13.64 -36.43
N ARG A 123 39.07 12.93 -35.65
CA ARG A 123 40.08 12.01 -36.17
C ARG A 123 40.32 10.83 -35.27
N LEU A 124 40.26 9.64 -35.84
CA LEU A 124 40.66 8.38 -35.21
C LEU A 124 42.00 7.90 -35.79
N SER A 125 42.96 7.52 -34.94
CA SER A 125 44.28 7.04 -35.42
C SER A 125 44.94 6.08 -34.44
N ASP A 126 45.79 5.19 -34.93
CA ASP A 126 46.56 4.27 -34.08
C ASP A 126 47.83 4.95 -33.56
N TYR A 127 48.04 4.91 -32.24
CA TYR A 127 49.23 5.40 -31.56
C TYR A 127 50.53 4.85 -32.17
N SER A 128 50.52 3.61 -32.65
CA SER A 128 51.69 2.94 -33.22
C SER A 128 52.03 3.32 -34.66
N GLU A 129 51.11 3.97 -35.38
CA GLU A 129 51.34 4.53 -36.72
C GLU A 129 51.90 5.97 -36.66
N ARG A 130 51.94 6.57 -35.46
CA ARG A 130 52.42 7.93 -35.22
C ARG A 130 53.95 7.90 -35.09
N GLY A 131 54.65 8.51 -36.04
CA GLY A 131 56.08 8.82 -35.86
C GLY A 131 56.30 9.65 -34.59
N ALA A 132 57.49 9.52 -33.96
CA ALA A 132 57.82 9.94 -32.58
C ALA A 132 57.56 11.41 -32.16
N ASN A 133 57.01 12.28 -33.03
CA ASN A 133 56.89 13.72 -32.79
C ASN A 133 55.45 14.28 -32.86
N PHE A 134 54.44 13.48 -33.22
CA PHE A 134 53.11 14.02 -33.56
C PHE A 134 52.28 14.56 -32.37
N TRP A 135 52.64 14.22 -31.12
CA TRP A 135 51.87 14.57 -29.90
C TRP A 135 52.76 15.01 -28.73
N THR A 136 53.87 15.67 -29.04
CA THR A 136 54.69 16.31 -28.01
C THR A 136 54.48 17.82 -28.03
N PRO A 137 54.49 18.51 -26.87
CA PRO A 137 54.35 19.96 -26.76
C PRO A 137 55.12 20.83 -27.80
N PRO A 138 56.28 20.42 -28.36
CA PRO A 138 56.96 21.22 -29.39
C PRO A 138 56.29 21.31 -30.78
N ASN A 139 55.21 20.57 -31.10
CA ASN A 139 54.51 20.63 -32.40
C ASN A 139 53.11 21.26 -32.32
N ASP A 140 52.93 22.26 -31.45
CA ASP A 140 51.67 23.01 -31.25
C ASP A 140 51.00 23.50 -32.54
N LYS A 141 51.78 23.99 -33.52
CA LYS A 141 51.26 24.53 -34.77
C LYS A 141 50.55 23.48 -35.63
N GLU A 142 51.11 22.28 -35.73
CA GLU A 142 50.47 21.18 -36.48
C GLU A 142 49.19 20.76 -35.77
N PHE A 143 49.23 20.68 -34.43
CA PHE A 143 48.07 20.37 -33.61
C PHE A 143 46.93 21.37 -33.80
N PHE A 144 47.21 22.68 -33.70
CA PHE A 144 46.21 23.72 -33.97
C PHE A 144 45.67 23.69 -35.40
N THR A 145 46.53 23.43 -36.39
CA THR A 145 46.11 23.30 -37.80
C THR A 145 45.15 22.12 -37.96
N TYR A 146 45.34 21.04 -37.19
CA TYR A 146 44.41 19.91 -37.19
C TYR A 146 43.10 20.24 -36.51
N LEU A 147 43.12 20.87 -35.32
CA LEU A 147 41.89 21.28 -34.63
C LEU A 147 40.99 22.17 -35.53
N ASP A 148 41.60 23.03 -36.35
CA ASP A 148 40.95 23.95 -37.30
C ASP A 148 40.71 23.35 -38.70
N SER A 149 40.89 22.03 -38.90
CA SER A 149 40.91 21.43 -40.25
C SER A 149 39.53 21.18 -40.87
N HIS A 150 38.46 21.12 -40.07
CA HIS A 150 37.10 20.79 -40.50
C HIS A 150 36.96 19.42 -41.20
N LEU A 151 37.79 18.44 -40.80
CA LEU A 151 37.82 17.10 -41.40
C LEU A 151 37.31 16.02 -40.43
N PHE A 152 36.63 15.00 -40.97
CA PHE A 152 36.17 13.81 -40.24
C PHE A 152 36.92 12.58 -40.77
N ASP A 153 37.97 12.18 -40.06
CA ASP A 153 38.86 11.08 -40.43
C ASP A 153 38.50 9.79 -39.68
N GLU A 154 37.95 8.81 -40.41
CA GLU A 154 37.74 7.45 -39.92
C GLU A 154 39.03 6.63 -39.94
N TYR A 155 39.16 5.68 -39.01
CA TYR A 155 40.29 4.75 -39.03
C TYR A 155 40.06 3.63 -40.05
N THR A 156 40.98 3.52 -41.01
CA THR A 156 40.91 2.55 -42.11
C THR A 156 41.91 1.39 -41.96
N GLY A 157 42.61 1.30 -40.82
CA GLY A 157 43.61 0.25 -40.58
C GLY A 157 43.00 -1.09 -40.16
N SER A 158 43.69 -2.19 -40.49
CA SER A 158 43.14 -3.55 -40.32
C SER A 158 43.30 -4.14 -38.92
N THR A 159 44.10 -3.55 -38.03
CA THR A 159 44.34 -4.10 -36.67
C THR A 159 44.71 -3.00 -35.68
N PRO A 160 43.75 -2.40 -34.97
CA PRO A 160 44.05 -1.38 -33.98
C PRO A 160 44.76 -1.97 -32.76
N LYS A 161 45.88 -1.38 -32.34
CA LYS A 161 46.62 -1.75 -31.12
C LYS A 161 46.37 -0.78 -29.98
N ALA A 162 46.39 0.51 -30.26
CA ALA A 162 46.10 1.59 -29.32
C ALA A 162 45.49 2.75 -30.11
N ILE A 163 44.18 2.93 -30.01
CA ILE A 163 43.46 3.96 -30.77
C ILE A 163 43.42 5.24 -29.94
N ASP A 164 43.80 6.33 -30.57
CA ASP A 164 43.66 7.69 -30.07
C ASP A 164 42.62 8.43 -30.91
N PHE A 165 41.73 9.16 -30.23
CA PHE A 165 40.72 10.01 -30.85
C PHE A 165 41.01 11.49 -30.55
N LEU A 166 40.83 12.35 -31.55
CA LEU A 166 40.90 13.80 -31.42
C LEU A 166 39.61 14.41 -31.99
N PHE A 167 39.05 15.39 -31.30
CA PHE A 167 37.86 16.10 -31.73
C PHE A 167 37.99 17.60 -31.42
N SER A 168 37.36 18.47 -32.20
CA SER A 168 37.40 19.93 -32.00
C SER A 168 36.21 20.66 -32.62
N SER A 169 35.81 21.77 -32.02
CA SER A 169 34.84 22.74 -32.56
C SER A 169 35.49 23.81 -33.45
N SER A 170 36.78 23.67 -33.78
CA SER A 170 37.55 24.64 -34.58
C SER A 170 37.59 26.02 -33.91
N THR A 171 37.98 27.06 -34.65
CA THR A 171 38.00 28.44 -34.17
C THR A 171 36.59 29.05 -34.13
N PHE A 172 36.18 29.56 -32.96
CA PHE A 172 34.90 30.24 -32.76
C PHE A 172 35.07 31.54 -31.95
N PRO A 173 34.19 32.55 -32.15
CA PRO A 173 34.23 33.77 -31.35
C PRO A 173 33.69 33.53 -29.94
N PHE A 174 34.55 33.65 -28.93
CA PHE A 174 34.14 33.58 -27.52
C PHE A 174 34.14 34.98 -26.89
N TYR A 175 32.95 35.53 -26.66
CA TYR A 175 32.77 36.89 -26.16
C TYR A 175 32.94 36.96 -24.65
N LYS A 176 33.60 38.03 -24.16
CA LYS A 176 33.85 38.23 -22.73
C LYS A 176 32.54 38.24 -21.94
N GLY A 177 32.43 37.37 -20.96
CA GLY A 177 31.27 37.26 -20.07
C GLY A 177 30.24 36.22 -20.49
N ARG A 178 30.41 35.57 -21.66
CA ARG A 178 29.60 34.41 -22.04
C ARG A 178 30.16 33.12 -21.45
N THR A 179 29.29 32.15 -21.26
CA THR A 179 29.61 30.75 -20.91
C THR A 179 29.05 29.88 -22.02
N GLU A 180 29.87 29.02 -22.62
CA GLU A 180 29.42 28.04 -23.60
C GLU A 180 29.51 26.64 -22.98
N ARG A 181 28.51 25.79 -23.24
CA ARG A 181 28.50 24.39 -22.77
C ARG A 181 29.03 23.47 -23.87
N ILE A 182 29.70 22.39 -23.47
CA ILE A 182 30.18 21.34 -24.38
C ILE A 182 29.68 20.01 -23.82
N SER A 183 28.91 19.28 -24.62
CA SER A 183 28.52 17.90 -24.32
C SER A 183 29.14 16.91 -25.28
N ILE A 184 29.50 15.73 -24.76
CA ILE A 184 30.15 14.66 -25.52
C ILE A 184 29.54 13.34 -25.07
N ALA A 185 28.91 12.63 -26.01
CA ALA A 185 28.46 11.25 -25.81
C ALA A 185 29.40 10.27 -26.52
N MET A 186 29.77 9.18 -25.84
CA MET A 186 30.50 8.06 -26.44
C MET A 186 29.62 6.82 -26.42
N VAL A 187 29.20 6.36 -27.59
CA VAL A 187 28.31 5.19 -27.72
C VAL A 187 29.10 3.97 -28.18
N HIS A 188 28.98 2.88 -27.42
CA HIS A 188 29.69 1.63 -27.68
C HIS A 188 28.70 0.47 -27.84
N ALA A 189 28.76 -0.24 -28.97
CA ALA A 189 27.90 -1.41 -29.23
C ALA A 189 28.73 -2.67 -29.55
N TYR A 190 28.23 -3.83 -29.15
CA TYR A 190 28.71 -5.12 -29.63
C TYR A 190 27.85 -5.58 -30.80
N GLU A 191 28.44 -5.68 -32.00
CA GLU A 191 27.73 -6.05 -33.22
C GLU A 191 28.45 -7.12 -34.04
N ASN A 192 27.70 -7.78 -34.94
CA ASN A 192 28.24 -8.75 -35.87
C ASN A 192 28.98 -8.03 -37.01
N LEU A 193 30.28 -8.29 -37.12
CA LEU A 193 31.15 -7.70 -38.15
C LEU A 193 30.64 -7.91 -39.59
N ALA A 194 29.88 -8.97 -39.85
CA ALA A 194 29.37 -9.26 -41.20
C ALA A 194 28.30 -8.26 -41.68
N THR A 195 27.53 -7.63 -40.78
CA THR A 195 26.48 -6.65 -41.13
C THR A 195 27.05 -5.25 -41.38
N LEU A 196 28.15 -4.91 -40.70
CA LEU A 196 28.86 -3.63 -40.80
C LEU A 196 29.68 -3.47 -42.09
N ILE A 197 30.09 -4.57 -42.73
CA ILE A 197 30.96 -4.56 -43.93
C ILE A 197 30.17 -4.89 -45.21
N GLY A 198 28.87 -5.19 -45.09
CA GLY A 198 27.97 -5.41 -46.22
C GLY A 198 27.60 -4.09 -46.91
N PRO A 199 27.17 -4.11 -48.19
CA PRO A 199 26.84 -2.90 -48.96
C PRO A 199 25.72 -2.02 -48.37
N GLY A 200 25.00 -2.49 -47.34
CA GLY A 200 23.99 -1.73 -46.61
C GLY A 200 24.48 -1.07 -45.30
N HIS A 201 25.66 -1.44 -44.78
CA HIS A 201 26.24 -0.90 -43.53
C HIS A 201 25.21 -0.75 -42.38
N GLU A 202 24.55 -1.85 -41.99
CA GLU A 202 23.51 -1.81 -40.94
C GLU A 202 24.13 -1.98 -39.55
N ALA A 203 23.92 -0.98 -38.67
CA ALA A 203 24.41 -0.94 -37.29
C ALA A 203 23.25 -0.75 -36.26
N PRO A 204 22.25 -1.65 -36.23
CA PRO A 204 21.00 -1.43 -35.51
C PRO A 204 21.17 -1.25 -34.00
N ASN A 205 22.10 -1.97 -33.36
CA ASN A 205 22.30 -1.80 -31.91
C ASN A 205 22.96 -0.46 -31.60
N LEU A 206 23.88 -0.01 -32.45
CA LEU A 206 24.52 1.30 -32.29
C LEU A 206 23.51 2.46 -32.49
N PHE A 207 22.64 2.37 -33.49
CA PHE A 207 21.58 3.36 -33.70
C PHE A 207 20.56 3.37 -32.55
N ASN A 208 20.16 2.21 -32.02
CA ASN A 208 19.27 2.14 -30.86
C ASN A 208 19.91 2.77 -29.61
N LEU A 209 21.19 2.52 -29.35
CA LEU A 209 21.90 3.15 -28.22
C LEU A 209 22.06 4.66 -28.43
N LYS A 210 22.23 5.11 -29.68
CA LYS A 210 22.27 6.53 -30.01
C LYS A 210 20.90 7.19 -29.80
N GLU A 211 19.80 6.53 -30.15
CA GLU A 211 18.44 7.01 -29.89
C GLU A 211 18.22 7.25 -28.40
N ILE A 212 18.63 6.31 -27.53
CA ILE A 212 18.57 6.49 -26.07
C ILE A 212 19.46 7.66 -25.61
N ALA A 213 20.69 7.76 -26.12
CA ALA A 213 21.59 8.85 -25.77
C ALA A 213 21.05 10.23 -26.21
N GLN A 214 20.33 10.27 -27.33
CA GLN A 214 19.65 11.46 -27.83
C GLN A 214 18.49 11.85 -26.91
N ILE A 215 17.69 10.89 -26.48
CA ILE A 215 16.58 11.15 -25.55
C ILE A 215 17.11 11.67 -24.21
N ILE A 216 18.18 11.07 -23.65
CA ILE A 216 18.81 11.59 -22.42
C ILE A 216 19.30 13.04 -22.61
N TYR A 217 19.80 13.37 -23.80
CA TYR A 217 20.22 14.73 -24.12
C TYR A 217 19.03 15.70 -24.19
N GLU A 218 17.96 15.31 -24.89
CA GLU A 218 16.70 16.07 -25.02
C GLU A 218 15.93 16.13 -23.70
N SER A 219 16.21 15.25 -22.75
CA SER A 219 15.65 15.27 -21.39
C SER A 219 16.60 15.93 -20.38
N ASP A 220 17.43 16.89 -20.78
CA ASP A 220 18.35 17.63 -19.90
C ASP A 220 19.36 16.82 -19.07
N TYR A 221 19.78 15.65 -19.57
CA TYR A 221 20.54 14.65 -18.78
C TYR A 221 19.81 14.14 -17.54
N ARG A 222 18.48 14.21 -17.51
CA ARG A 222 17.68 13.44 -16.58
C ARG A 222 17.83 11.96 -16.97
N PHE A 223 17.99 11.12 -15.95
CA PHE A 223 18.07 9.67 -16.11
C PHE A 223 16.90 9.07 -15.39
N ALA A 224 16.39 7.95 -15.90
CA ALA A 224 15.41 7.16 -15.17
C ALA A 224 15.95 6.82 -13.77
N GLN A 225 15.14 7.09 -12.75
CA GLN A 225 15.49 6.89 -11.35
C GLN A 225 14.54 5.87 -10.75
N PRO A 226 15.03 4.98 -9.85
CA PRO A 226 14.11 4.17 -9.09
C PRO A 226 13.19 5.07 -8.24
N PRO A 227 12.01 4.57 -7.81
CA PRO A 227 11.10 5.32 -6.96
C PRO A 227 11.75 5.85 -5.68
N LYS A 228 11.09 6.78 -4.99
CA LYS A 228 11.62 7.27 -3.70
C LYS A 228 11.81 6.12 -2.72
N MET A 229 12.91 6.16 -1.97
CA MET A 229 13.26 5.07 -1.06
C MET A 229 12.31 5.05 0.13
N PRO A 230 11.61 3.93 0.40
CA PRO A 230 10.77 3.79 1.58
C PRO A 230 11.58 3.53 2.85
N THR A 231 11.05 3.92 4.00
CA THR A 231 11.65 3.67 5.33
C THR A 231 11.11 2.37 5.93
N LEU A 232 11.99 1.40 6.23
CA LEU A 232 11.61 0.11 6.83
C LEU A 232 11.76 0.12 8.35
N ASN A 233 10.72 -0.32 9.05
CA ASN A 233 10.75 -0.64 10.47
C ASN A 233 10.54 -2.14 10.69
N ALA A 234 11.26 -2.70 11.67
CA ALA A 234 11.14 -4.10 12.05
C ALA A 234 11.00 -4.27 13.57
N THR A 235 9.97 -4.98 13.99
CA THR A 235 9.73 -5.36 15.39
C THR A 235 9.87 -6.87 15.58
N ALA A 236 10.74 -7.24 16.52
CA ALA A 236 10.95 -8.62 16.93
C ALA A 236 9.84 -9.09 17.87
N ALA A 237 9.31 -10.30 17.64
CA ALA A 237 8.44 -11.00 18.57
C ALA A 237 8.82 -12.50 18.64
N ASP A 238 8.11 -13.25 19.48
CA ASP A 238 8.32 -14.69 19.62
C ASP A 238 7.92 -15.43 18.34
N GLY A 239 8.90 -15.98 17.62
CA GLY A 239 8.69 -16.77 16.41
C GLY A 239 8.27 -15.98 15.18
N LYS A 240 8.23 -14.65 15.25
CA LYS A 240 7.84 -13.79 14.12
C LYS A 240 8.57 -12.46 14.12
N VAL A 241 8.69 -11.87 12.94
CA VAL A 241 9.13 -10.49 12.73
C VAL A 241 8.02 -9.72 12.04
N ILE A 242 7.76 -8.53 12.55
CA ILE A 242 6.71 -7.64 12.07
C ILE A 242 7.38 -6.49 11.36
N LEU A 243 7.04 -6.28 10.08
CA LEU A 243 7.66 -5.29 9.21
C LEU A 243 6.61 -4.28 8.78
N THR A 244 6.97 -3.00 8.82
CA THR A 244 6.14 -1.88 8.32
C THR A 244 7.01 -0.87 7.59
N TRP A 245 6.46 -0.20 6.59
CA TRP A 245 7.15 0.86 5.86
C TRP A 245 6.25 2.07 5.63
N ASP A 246 6.82 3.19 5.19
CA ASP A 246 6.07 4.39 4.82
C ASP A 246 5.59 4.36 3.37
N ASP A 247 4.73 5.32 3.02
CA ASP A 247 4.05 5.45 1.72
C ASP A 247 4.69 6.51 0.81
N VAL A 248 5.95 6.86 1.10
CA VAL A 248 6.69 7.91 0.39
C VAL A 248 6.90 7.54 -1.08
N ALA A 249 7.16 6.25 -1.37
CA ALA A 249 7.42 5.81 -2.74
C ALA A 249 6.16 5.89 -3.61
N ASP A 250 5.00 5.43 -3.12
CA ASP A 250 3.76 5.44 -3.88
C ASP A 250 3.16 6.84 -4.04
N LYS A 251 3.38 7.74 -3.08
CA LYS A 251 2.80 9.10 -3.13
C LYS A 251 3.68 10.14 -3.80
N LEU A 252 4.99 10.11 -3.56
CA LEU A 252 5.92 11.19 -3.89
C LEU A 252 6.91 10.86 -5.02
N THR A 253 6.85 9.65 -5.58
CA THR A 253 7.67 9.32 -6.77
C THR A 253 7.17 10.07 -7.99
N ARG A 254 8.10 10.73 -8.68
CA ARG A 254 7.88 11.45 -9.93
C ARG A 254 9.10 11.18 -10.78
N GLU A 255 8.92 10.63 -11.97
CA GLU A 255 10.00 10.30 -12.90
C GLU A 255 10.29 11.53 -13.79
N PRO A 256 11.42 12.22 -13.57
CA PRO A 256 11.74 13.43 -14.33
C PRO A 256 12.00 13.14 -15.81
N PHE A 257 12.33 11.90 -16.18
CA PHE A 257 12.58 11.48 -17.55
C PHE A 257 11.30 11.36 -18.41
N ILE A 258 10.11 11.26 -17.79
CA ILE A 258 8.82 11.20 -18.51
C ILE A 258 7.86 12.32 -18.08
N GLY A 259 8.39 13.51 -17.78
CA GLY A 259 7.56 14.68 -17.45
C GLY A 259 6.93 14.58 -16.06
N ASN A 260 7.69 14.10 -15.07
CA ASN A 260 7.29 14.00 -13.67
C ASN A 260 6.02 13.16 -13.43
N ILE A 261 5.75 12.16 -14.27
CA ILE A 261 4.68 11.19 -14.02
C ILE A 261 5.09 10.28 -12.86
N ASN A 262 4.13 9.87 -12.03
CA ASN A 262 4.37 8.83 -11.03
C ASN A 262 4.39 7.47 -11.73
N ASP A 263 5.56 6.86 -11.83
CA ASP A 263 5.80 5.57 -12.49
C ASP A 263 6.03 4.42 -11.49
N PHE A 264 5.79 4.67 -10.20
CA PHE A 264 5.80 3.65 -9.16
C PHE A 264 4.84 2.50 -9.51
N GLU A 265 5.31 1.27 -9.34
CA GLU A 265 4.51 0.06 -9.59
C GLU A 265 4.26 -0.74 -8.30
N GLY A 266 5.28 -0.93 -7.45
CA GLY A 266 5.10 -1.76 -6.27
C GLY A 266 6.28 -1.85 -5.33
N TYR A 267 6.15 -2.74 -4.33
CA TYR A 267 7.16 -3.03 -3.33
C TYR A 267 7.61 -4.50 -3.34
N LYS A 268 8.91 -4.73 -3.15
CA LYS A 268 9.50 -6.05 -2.90
C LYS A 268 10.19 -6.08 -1.56
N LEU A 269 9.85 -7.07 -0.74
CA LEU A 269 10.51 -7.32 0.53
C LEU A 269 11.47 -8.50 0.40
N TYR A 270 12.74 -8.24 0.65
CA TYR A 270 13.80 -9.22 0.69
C TYR A 270 14.17 -9.56 2.13
N ARG A 271 14.56 -10.82 2.34
CA ARG A 271 15.12 -11.29 3.60
C ARG A 271 16.39 -12.08 3.35
N ALA A 272 17.40 -11.78 4.16
CA ALA A 272 18.65 -12.48 4.20
C ALA A 272 19.04 -12.88 5.63
N THR A 273 19.93 -13.87 5.71
CA THR A 273 20.59 -14.26 6.96
C THR A 273 22.07 -13.91 6.98
N ASP A 274 22.58 -13.40 5.86
CA ASP A 274 23.90 -12.80 5.72
C ASP A 274 23.79 -11.30 5.41
N LYS A 275 24.80 -10.53 5.85
CA LYS A 275 24.87 -9.07 5.73
C LYS A 275 24.97 -8.57 4.27
N LEU A 276 25.31 -9.46 3.33
CA LEU A 276 25.51 -9.12 1.91
C LEU A 276 24.32 -9.54 1.04
N PHE A 277 23.23 -10.05 1.63
CA PHE A 277 22.06 -10.58 0.91
C PHE A 277 22.41 -11.64 -0.15
N SER A 278 23.53 -12.33 0.01
CA SER A 278 24.01 -13.32 -0.97
C SER A 278 23.13 -14.56 -1.03
N ASP A 279 22.46 -14.90 0.08
CA ASP A 279 21.48 -15.98 0.18
C ASP A 279 20.14 -15.65 -0.49
N ALA A 280 19.80 -14.37 -0.65
CA ALA A 280 18.64 -13.91 -1.42
C ALA A 280 18.90 -13.85 -2.93
N GLU A 281 20.16 -13.64 -3.36
CA GLU A 281 20.58 -13.60 -4.77
C GLU A 281 20.63 -15.00 -5.42
N ILE A 282 19.47 -15.50 -5.82
CA ILE A 282 19.31 -16.85 -6.38
C ILE A 282 18.71 -16.89 -7.79
N VAL A 283 18.17 -15.77 -8.29
CA VAL A 283 17.59 -15.72 -9.65
C VAL A 283 18.71 -15.54 -10.65
N THR A 284 18.78 -16.43 -11.65
CA THR A 284 19.85 -16.45 -12.65
C THR A 284 19.33 -16.20 -14.06
N ASN A 285 20.19 -15.65 -14.92
CA ASN A 285 19.91 -15.57 -16.35
C ASN A 285 20.08 -16.95 -17.03
N SER A 286 19.79 -17.00 -18.34
CA SER A 286 19.93 -18.20 -19.18
C SER A 286 21.34 -18.80 -19.21
N GLN A 287 22.35 -18.06 -18.78
CA GLN A 287 23.76 -18.48 -18.71
C GLN A 287 24.19 -18.90 -17.29
N GLY A 288 23.28 -18.84 -16.30
CA GLY A 288 23.54 -19.21 -14.91
C GLY A 288 24.19 -18.11 -14.07
N VAL A 289 24.25 -16.87 -14.57
CA VAL A 289 24.75 -15.71 -13.82
C VAL A 289 23.64 -15.19 -12.91
N LYS A 290 23.92 -14.98 -11.63
CA LYS A 290 22.97 -14.39 -10.66
C LYS A 290 22.67 -12.93 -11.04
N MET A 291 21.38 -12.60 -11.15
CA MET A 291 20.90 -11.28 -11.58
C MET A 291 20.03 -10.62 -10.52
N PHE A 292 19.04 -11.35 -9.97
CA PHE A 292 18.05 -10.78 -9.05
C PHE A 292 17.97 -11.51 -7.72
N LYS A 293 17.44 -10.81 -6.72
CA LYS A 293 17.09 -11.40 -5.42
C LYS A 293 15.69 -12.00 -5.49
N LYS A 294 15.43 -13.04 -4.70
CA LYS A 294 14.08 -13.60 -4.57
C LYS A 294 13.36 -12.92 -3.39
N PRO A 295 12.25 -12.19 -3.62
CA PRO A 295 11.49 -11.59 -2.54
C PRO A 295 10.77 -12.67 -1.70
N ILE A 296 10.55 -12.37 -0.43
CA ILE A 296 9.66 -13.16 0.45
C ILE A 296 8.21 -12.64 0.40
N TYR A 297 8.04 -11.39 -0.04
CA TYR A 297 6.76 -10.73 -0.22
C TYR A 297 6.89 -9.68 -1.33
N GLN A 298 5.83 -9.51 -2.12
CA GLN A 298 5.72 -8.51 -3.17
C GLN A 298 4.26 -8.04 -3.24
N CYS A 299 4.07 -6.74 -3.45
CA CYS A 299 2.78 -6.12 -3.74
C CYS A 299 2.94 -5.06 -4.82
N ASP A 300 1.88 -4.83 -5.59
CA ASP A 300 1.86 -4.00 -6.79
C ASP A 300 0.51 -3.30 -6.99
N LEU A 301 0.47 -2.26 -7.83
CA LEU A 301 -0.75 -1.54 -8.16
C LEU A 301 -1.75 -2.45 -8.86
N ILE A 302 -3.03 -2.10 -8.78
CA ILE A 302 -4.10 -2.79 -9.54
C ILE A 302 -4.42 -1.93 -10.74
N ASP A 303 -3.58 -2.02 -11.77
CA ASP A 303 -3.64 -1.12 -12.93
C ASP A 303 -3.41 -1.83 -14.27
N THR A 304 -3.37 -3.16 -14.26
CA THR A 304 -3.12 -4.04 -15.42
C THR A 304 -1.66 -4.10 -15.88
N ILE A 305 -0.72 -3.53 -15.12
CA ILE A 305 0.72 -3.60 -15.35
C ILE A 305 1.32 -4.71 -14.46
N TYR A 306 1.29 -5.95 -14.95
CA TYR A 306 1.72 -7.11 -14.16
C TYR A 306 2.57 -8.10 -14.97
N GLY A 307 3.12 -9.09 -14.28
CA GLY A 307 3.91 -10.16 -14.88
C GLY A 307 5.34 -9.75 -15.21
N HIS A 308 5.90 -10.26 -16.31
CA HIS A 308 7.27 -9.98 -16.70
C HIS A 308 7.36 -8.80 -17.67
N ALA A 309 8.18 -7.80 -17.33
CA ALA A 309 8.55 -6.72 -18.25
C ALA A 309 9.37 -7.30 -19.41
N ASN A 310 8.77 -7.33 -20.60
CA ASN A 310 9.34 -7.89 -21.83
C ASN A 310 10.14 -6.86 -22.66
N TYR A 311 10.35 -5.67 -22.11
CA TYR A 311 11.14 -4.56 -22.65
C TYR A 311 12.34 -4.28 -21.73
N GLY A 312 13.35 -3.56 -22.22
CA GLY A 312 14.55 -3.25 -21.43
C GLY A 312 15.34 -4.47 -20.95
N VAL A 313 15.17 -5.65 -21.56
CA VAL A 313 15.71 -6.91 -21.03
C VAL A 313 17.25 -6.89 -20.95
N VAL A 314 17.79 -7.01 -19.74
CA VAL A 314 19.23 -7.05 -19.48
C VAL A 314 19.72 -8.50 -19.32
N GLY A 315 20.63 -8.94 -20.19
CA GLY A 315 21.26 -10.26 -20.06
C GLY A 315 20.30 -11.45 -20.21
N GLY A 316 19.11 -11.23 -20.80
CA GLY A 316 18.08 -12.26 -21.01
C GLY A 316 17.30 -12.67 -19.76
N ALA A 317 17.35 -11.87 -18.70
CA ALA A 317 16.50 -12.02 -17.52
C ALA A 317 15.49 -10.87 -17.47
N GLU A 318 14.20 -11.20 -17.36
CA GLU A 318 13.10 -10.24 -17.31
C GLU A 318 12.80 -9.83 -15.88
N PHE A 319 12.48 -8.55 -15.66
CA PHE A 319 12.04 -8.06 -14.36
C PHE A 319 10.58 -8.46 -14.11
N TYR A 320 10.24 -8.86 -12.90
CA TYR A 320 8.87 -9.24 -12.53
C TYR A 320 8.17 -8.09 -11.80
N LEU A 321 7.08 -7.58 -12.38
CA LEU A 321 6.31 -6.42 -11.94
C LEU A 321 5.21 -6.77 -10.92
N GLY A 322 4.77 -8.03 -10.84
CA GLY A 322 3.76 -8.46 -9.85
C GLY A 322 2.58 -9.19 -10.46
N ASP A 323 1.45 -9.20 -9.76
CA ASP A 323 0.24 -9.98 -10.04
C ASP A 323 -1.08 -9.18 -9.81
N ASP A 324 -1.05 -7.84 -9.86
CA ASP A 324 -2.14 -6.91 -9.52
C ASP A 324 -2.72 -7.18 -8.12
N THR A 325 -1.87 -7.22 -7.09
CA THR A 325 -2.28 -7.65 -5.74
C THR A 325 -2.80 -6.53 -4.83
N GLY A 326 -2.56 -5.28 -5.21
CA GLY A 326 -2.78 -4.11 -4.36
C GLY A 326 -1.59 -3.87 -3.44
N ILE A 327 -1.26 -2.59 -3.25
CA ILE A 327 -0.23 -2.11 -2.32
C ILE A 327 -0.50 -2.56 -0.87
N SER A 328 0.54 -2.62 -0.07
CA SER A 328 0.44 -2.78 1.38
C SER A 328 1.69 -2.18 1.97
N HIS A 329 1.59 -1.67 3.19
CA HIS A 329 2.72 -1.08 3.91
C HIS A 329 3.13 -1.92 5.13
N TYR A 330 2.72 -3.19 5.16
CA TYR A 330 3.06 -4.14 6.21
C TYR A 330 3.25 -5.58 5.75
N PHE A 331 4.06 -6.33 6.49
CA PHE A 331 4.23 -7.79 6.34
C PHE A 331 4.64 -8.48 7.66
N VAL A 332 4.13 -9.69 7.92
CA VAL A 332 4.54 -10.51 9.07
C VAL A 332 5.29 -11.75 8.58
N ASP A 333 6.57 -11.86 8.95
CA ASP A 333 7.37 -13.06 8.69
C ASP A 333 7.31 -14.03 9.89
N GLU A 334 6.49 -15.07 9.78
CA GLU A 334 6.38 -16.16 10.76
C GLU A 334 7.34 -17.33 10.50
N THR A 335 8.19 -17.24 9.47
CA THR A 335 9.10 -18.31 9.08
C THR A 335 10.49 -18.18 9.71
N VAL A 336 10.64 -17.24 10.65
CA VAL A 336 11.88 -16.93 11.35
C VAL A 336 12.14 -17.84 12.55
N GLN A 337 13.38 -17.82 13.04
CA GLN A 337 13.81 -18.57 14.22
C GLN A 337 14.34 -17.63 15.29
N ASN A 338 13.84 -17.76 16.51
CA ASN A 338 14.31 -16.97 17.65
C ASN A 338 15.83 -17.10 17.86
N GLY A 339 16.49 -16.00 18.18
CA GLY A 339 17.94 -15.92 18.39
C GLY A 339 18.77 -15.88 17.10
N ARG A 340 18.17 -16.09 15.92
CA ARG A 340 18.83 -15.87 14.63
C ARG A 340 18.61 -14.43 14.18
N THR A 341 19.68 -13.77 13.76
CA THR A 341 19.59 -12.41 13.22
C THR A 341 19.21 -12.47 11.75
N TYR A 342 18.24 -11.67 11.36
CA TYR A 342 17.75 -11.52 9.99
C TYR A 342 17.96 -10.08 9.52
N TYR A 343 18.21 -9.95 8.22
CA TYR A 343 18.35 -8.69 7.52
C TYR A 343 17.17 -8.58 6.56
N TYR A 344 16.36 -7.54 6.71
CA TYR A 344 15.24 -7.26 5.82
C TYR A 344 15.55 -6.00 5.03
N ALA A 345 15.14 -5.99 3.76
CA ALA A 345 15.19 -4.82 2.92
C ALA A 345 13.90 -4.71 2.12
N ILE A 346 13.24 -3.56 2.19
CA ILE A 346 12.10 -3.22 1.34
C ILE A 346 12.63 -2.37 0.19
N VAL A 347 12.17 -2.61 -1.02
CA VAL A 347 12.50 -1.78 -2.19
C VAL A 347 11.21 -1.43 -2.89
N ALA A 348 11.07 -0.16 -3.28
CA ALA A 348 10.09 0.23 -4.26
C ALA A 348 10.67 0.01 -5.67
N TYR A 349 9.81 -0.29 -6.63
CA TYR A 349 10.16 -0.42 -8.03
C TYR A 349 9.13 0.27 -8.94
N ASP A 350 9.61 0.79 -10.06
CA ASP A 350 8.80 1.38 -11.11
C ASP A 350 8.39 0.33 -12.16
N TYR A 351 7.53 0.71 -13.11
CA TYR A 351 7.23 -0.12 -14.28
C TYR A 351 8.20 0.11 -15.45
N GLY A 352 9.22 0.96 -15.32
CA GLY A 352 10.11 1.34 -16.40
C GLY A 352 9.41 2.13 -17.50
N ILE A 353 10.03 2.21 -18.69
CA ILE A 353 9.50 3.04 -19.78
C ILE A 353 9.48 2.24 -21.08
N PRO A 354 8.36 1.60 -21.44
CA PRO A 354 8.28 0.67 -22.57
C PRO A 354 8.40 1.37 -23.94
N ASP A 355 7.94 2.61 -24.05
CA ASP A 355 7.76 3.30 -25.32
C ASP A 355 9.03 4.01 -25.86
N ILE A 356 10.16 3.89 -25.16
CA ILE A 356 11.43 4.55 -25.52
C ILE A 356 12.44 3.53 -26.05
N GLY A 357 12.76 3.59 -27.36
CA GLY A 357 13.71 2.69 -28.02
C GLY A 357 13.29 1.22 -27.95
N ASN A 358 14.07 0.39 -27.24
CA ASN A 358 13.73 -1.02 -26.92
C ASN A 358 13.11 -1.17 -25.50
N GLY A 359 12.69 -0.05 -24.93
CA GLY A 359 12.24 0.14 -23.56
C GLY A 359 13.38 0.28 -22.56
N ILE A 360 13.16 1.12 -21.56
CA ILE A 360 14.01 1.23 -20.36
C ILE A 360 13.49 0.22 -19.35
N ALA A 361 14.42 -0.58 -18.80
CA ALA A 361 14.08 -1.61 -17.84
C ALA A 361 13.53 -0.99 -16.54
N PRO A 362 12.59 -1.67 -15.86
CA PRO A 362 12.21 -1.29 -14.51
C PRO A 362 13.42 -1.15 -13.57
N ALA A 363 13.40 -0.15 -12.70
CA ALA A 363 14.39 0.03 -11.64
C ALA A 363 13.79 -0.23 -10.26
N GLU A 364 14.63 -0.70 -9.33
CA GLU A 364 14.26 -0.87 -7.92
C GLU A 364 15.30 -0.18 -7.02
N ASN A 365 14.91 0.17 -5.80
CA ASN A 365 15.84 0.80 -4.86
C ASN A 365 17.04 -0.08 -4.53
N ASN A 366 18.19 0.57 -4.31
CA ASN A 366 19.38 -0.11 -3.84
C ASN A 366 19.26 -0.51 -2.36
N ILE A 367 19.83 -1.66 -2.03
CA ILE A 367 19.99 -2.14 -0.64
C ILE A 367 21.41 -1.80 -0.20
N VAL A 368 21.54 -0.98 0.85
CA VAL A 368 22.86 -0.49 1.32
C VAL A 368 23.11 -0.95 2.75
N ILE A 369 24.18 -1.74 2.93
CA ILE A 369 24.76 -2.10 4.22
C ILE A 369 26.27 -1.84 4.13
N GLU A 370 26.78 -0.89 4.90
CA GLU A 370 28.20 -0.61 4.97
C GLU A 370 28.84 -1.36 6.14
N LEU A 371 29.94 -2.04 5.85
CA LEU A 371 30.68 -2.87 6.79
C LEU A 371 32.09 -2.33 7.00
N ASP A 372 32.65 -2.48 8.20
CA ASP A 372 34.06 -2.23 8.47
C ASP A 372 34.95 -3.47 8.15
N GLU A 373 36.25 -3.38 8.42
CA GLU A 373 37.20 -4.48 8.21
C GLU A 373 36.91 -5.72 9.08
N ALA A 374 36.18 -5.55 10.19
CA ALA A 374 35.73 -6.61 11.09
C ALA A 374 34.35 -7.17 10.69
N GLU A 375 33.79 -6.71 9.56
CA GLU A 375 32.44 -6.99 9.08
C GLU A 375 31.33 -6.51 10.02
N GLU A 376 31.60 -5.55 10.90
CA GLU A 376 30.57 -4.93 11.73
C GLU A 376 29.85 -3.83 10.94
N ILE A 377 28.56 -3.66 11.22
CA ILE A 377 27.70 -2.73 10.49
C ILE A 377 28.01 -1.31 10.94
N VAL A 378 28.41 -0.47 9.99
CA VAL A 378 28.72 0.95 10.21
C VAL A 378 27.52 1.82 9.83
N ARG A 379 26.82 1.47 8.74
CA ARG A 379 25.67 2.21 8.22
C ARG A 379 24.67 1.27 7.56
N LEU A 380 23.39 1.59 7.73
CA LEU A 380 22.25 0.95 7.07
C LEU A 380 21.53 2.00 6.22
N GLY A 381 21.02 1.59 5.05
CA GLY A 381 20.00 2.35 4.35
C GLY A 381 18.69 2.39 5.16
N GLU A 382 17.88 3.43 4.96
CA GLU A 382 16.59 3.58 5.65
C GLU A 382 15.59 2.49 5.29
N ASN A 383 15.76 1.87 4.12
CA ASN A 383 14.99 0.75 3.64
C ASN A 383 15.46 -0.61 4.18
N VAL A 384 16.44 -0.64 5.09
CA VAL A 384 17.03 -1.87 5.66
C VAL A 384 16.83 -1.93 7.17
N ALA A 385 16.33 -3.06 7.66
CA ALA A 385 16.16 -3.33 9.08
C ALA A 385 16.86 -4.63 9.50
N VAL A 386 17.53 -4.59 10.65
CA VAL A 386 18.22 -5.75 11.24
C VAL A 386 17.52 -6.13 12.53
N VAL A 387 17.10 -7.39 12.63
CA VAL A 387 16.23 -7.83 13.71
C VAL A 387 16.55 -9.25 14.13
N THR A 388 16.44 -9.52 15.43
CA THR A 388 16.60 -10.85 16.01
C THR A 388 15.32 -11.18 16.77
N PRO A 389 14.41 -12.01 16.22
CA PRO A 389 13.21 -12.45 16.93
C PRO A 389 13.60 -13.17 18.22
N LYS A 390 12.77 -13.00 19.26
CA LYS A 390 13.08 -13.46 20.60
C LYS A 390 11.79 -13.70 21.40
N PRO A 391 11.77 -14.74 22.25
CA PRO A 391 10.70 -14.90 23.22
C PRO A 391 10.75 -13.81 24.30
N SER A 392 9.59 -13.45 24.83
CA SER A 392 9.47 -12.54 25.97
C SER A 392 10.07 -13.16 27.25
N ALA A 393 10.40 -12.31 28.23
CA ALA A 393 10.92 -12.80 29.50
C ALA A 393 9.84 -13.54 30.30
N ALA A 394 10.28 -14.44 31.19
CA ALA A 394 9.37 -15.14 32.09
C ALA A 394 8.54 -14.15 32.94
N GLY A 395 7.21 -14.27 32.92
CA GLY A 395 6.27 -13.38 33.60
C GLY A 395 5.97 -12.06 32.88
N PHE A 396 6.41 -11.90 31.63
CA PHE A 396 6.03 -10.75 30.80
C PHE A 396 4.52 -10.77 30.52
N GLN A 397 3.85 -9.63 30.70
CA GLN A 397 2.47 -9.47 30.27
C GLN A 397 2.41 -8.58 29.03
N ASP A 398 1.91 -9.15 27.94
CA ASP A 398 1.69 -8.41 26.72
C ASP A 398 0.75 -7.21 26.96
N PRO A 399 0.96 -6.09 26.25
CA PRO A 399 0.00 -5.01 26.25
C PRO A 399 -1.36 -5.52 25.74
N SER A 400 -2.43 -4.86 26.16
CA SER A 400 -3.78 -5.29 25.82
C SER A 400 -4.63 -4.10 25.40
N ILE A 401 -5.59 -4.36 24.52
CA ILE A 401 -6.56 -3.34 24.14
C ILE A 401 -7.85 -3.60 24.89
N LYS A 402 -8.40 -2.54 25.49
CA LYS A 402 -9.71 -2.56 26.11
C LYS A 402 -10.67 -1.73 25.27
N ILE A 403 -11.68 -2.37 24.70
CA ILE A 403 -12.80 -1.68 24.07
C ILE A 403 -13.68 -1.12 25.19
N GLU A 404 -13.88 0.20 25.22
CA GLU A 404 -14.58 0.88 26.32
C GLU A 404 -16.03 1.17 26.00
N ASN A 405 -16.29 1.74 24.82
CA ASN A 405 -17.62 2.14 24.38
C ASN A 405 -17.76 1.88 22.88
N THR A 406 -18.80 1.13 22.50
CA THR A 406 -19.27 0.99 21.14
C THR A 406 -20.63 1.63 21.05
N ASN A 407 -20.72 2.76 20.36
CA ASN A 407 -22.01 3.32 19.96
C ASN A 407 -22.12 3.12 18.46
N THR A 408 -22.55 1.93 18.06
CA THR A 408 -22.61 1.52 16.66
C THR A 408 -24.01 1.04 16.32
N ILE A 409 -24.58 1.63 15.28
CA ILE A 409 -25.78 1.11 14.63
C ILE A 409 -25.37 0.07 13.57
N GLY A 410 -24.21 0.25 12.93
CA GLY A 410 -23.59 -0.72 12.05
C GLY A 410 -23.40 -2.09 12.70
N SER A 411 -23.51 -3.15 11.89
CA SER A 411 -23.45 -4.54 12.36
C SER A 411 -22.07 -5.18 12.26
N SER A 412 -21.14 -4.55 11.55
CA SER A 412 -19.78 -5.05 11.38
C SER A 412 -18.97 -4.93 12.67
N THR A 413 -17.96 -5.77 12.82
CA THR A 413 -17.09 -5.77 14.01
C THR A 413 -15.75 -5.15 13.68
N ILE A 414 -15.30 -4.21 14.50
CA ILE A 414 -13.93 -3.70 14.46
C ILE A 414 -13.20 -4.20 15.68
N THR A 415 -12.11 -4.90 15.40
CA THR A 415 -11.22 -5.43 16.41
C THR A 415 -9.87 -4.73 16.27
N PRO A 416 -9.53 -3.78 17.16
CA PRO A 416 -8.18 -3.24 17.20
C PRO A 416 -7.22 -4.33 17.66
N GLN A 417 -6.09 -4.43 16.98
CA GLN A 417 -5.03 -5.39 17.24
C GLN A 417 -3.73 -4.65 17.53
N ILE A 418 -2.97 -5.15 18.48
CA ILE A 418 -1.61 -4.65 18.72
C ILE A 418 -0.70 -5.34 17.73
N TYR A 419 -0.09 -4.52 16.87
CA TYR A 419 0.76 -4.99 15.80
C TYR A 419 2.24 -4.75 16.13
N ASP A 420 2.59 -3.55 16.61
CA ASP A 420 3.95 -3.21 17.02
C ASP A 420 4.00 -2.68 18.47
N TYR A 421 4.46 -3.54 19.37
CA TYR A 421 4.63 -3.23 20.80
C TYR A 421 5.58 -2.07 21.10
N ASN A 422 6.51 -1.74 20.21
CA ASN A 422 7.45 -0.64 20.43
C ASN A 422 6.85 0.73 20.07
N ARG A 423 5.79 0.73 19.24
CA ARG A 423 5.14 1.95 18.75
C ARG A 423 3.82 2.25 19.45
N ILE A 424 3.26 1.30 20.20
CA ILE A 424 2.06 1.56 20.98
C ILE A 424 2.29 2.69 21.99
N LEU A 425 1.21 3.45 22.23
CA LEU A 425 1.18 4.52 23.21
C LEU A 425 0.32 4.09 24.43
N PRO A 426 0.92 3.61 25.53
CA PRO A 426 0.19 3.17 26.71
C PRO A 426 -0.69 4.27 27.32
N GLY A 427 -1.94 3.94 27.64
CA GLY A 427 -2.91 4.87 28.22
C GLY A 427 -3.59 5.79 27.22
N HIS A 428 -3.25 5.70 25.93
CA HIS A 428 -3.93 6.44 24.88
C HIS A 428 -5.26 5.77 24.53
N THR A 429 -6.27 6.62 24.28
CA THR A 429 -7.61 6.22 23.89
C THR A 429 -7.89 6.69 22.47
N TYR A 430 -8.24 5.76 21.61
CA TYR A 430 -8.51 6.01 20.20
C TYR A 430 -10.01 5.95 19.94
N LYS A 431 -10.48 6.84 19.07
CA LYS A 431 -11.85 6.89 18.59
C LYS A 431 -11.89 6.71 17.08
N VAL A 432 -12.52 5.62 16.67
CA VAL A 432 -12.78 5.30 15.26
C VAL A 432 -14.09 5.95 14.83
N LYS A 433 -14.06 6.59 13.67
CA LYS A 433 -15.21 7.14 12.95
C LYS A 433 -15.26 6.63 11.52
N PHE A 434 -16.45 6.64 10.96
CA PHE A 434 -16.72 6.12 9.63
C PHE A 434 -17.17 7.22 8.69
N ASN A 435 -16.58 7.24 7.49
CA ASN A 435 -17.09 8.02 6.39
C ASN A 435 -18.20 7.23 5.71
N VAL A 436 -19.28 7.93 5.36
CA VAL A 436 -20.47 7.32 4.77
C VAL A 436 -20.81 8.09 3.51
N ASP A 437 -20.95 7.37 2.41
CA ASP A 437 -21.47 7.91 1.16
C ASP A 437 -22.86 7.34 0.84
N THR A 438 -23.64 8.10 0.10
CA THR A 438 -24.98 7.72 -0.36
C THR A 438 -24.92 7.26 -1.81
N LEU A 439 -25.15 5.98 -2.06
CA LEU A 439 -25.24 5.44 -3.42
C LEU A 439 -26.59 5.76 -4.08
N GLY A 440 -27.65 5.96 -3.29
CA GLY A 440 -28.94 6.39 -3.82
C GLY A 440 -30.13 5.95 -2.99
N TYR A 441 -31.26 5.81 -3.68
CA TYR A 441 -32.58 5.55 -3.10
C TYR A 441 -33.24 4.38 -3.85
N MET A 442 -34.10 3.60 -3.21
CA MET A 442 -34.89 2.57 -3.92
C MET A 442 -35.80 3.22 -4.94
N LYS A 443 -36.67 4.13 -4.51
CA LYS A 443 -37.70 4.70 -5.38
C LYS A 443 -37.17 5.87 -6.19
N LYS A 444 -37.48 5.89 -7.50
CA LYS A 444 -37.12 7.04 -8.35
C LYS A 444 -37.93 8.28 -7.96
N ASN A 445 -39.22 8.11 -7.70
CA ASN A 445 -40.11 9.22 -7.36
C ASN A 445 -39.98 9.60 -5.88
N VAL A 446 -39.49 10.80 -5.59
CA VAL A 446 -39.32 11.31 -4.21
C VAL A 446 -40.61 11.25 -3.38
N LYS A 447 -41.77 11.39 -4.02
CA LYS A 447 -43.08 11.32 -3.33
C LYS A 447 -43.46 9.92 -2.86
N GLU A 448 -42.79 8.89 -3.37
CA GLU A 448 -43.01 7.48 -3.05
C GLU A 448 -41.89 6.92 -2.17
N ARG A 449 -40.94 7.76 -1.73
CA ARG A 449 -39.84 7.35 -0.85
C ARG A 449 -40.31 7.33 0.60
N SER A 450 -40.01 6.22 1.27
CA SER A 450 -40.02 6.19 2.74
C SER A 450 -38.98 7.19 3.26
N PRO A 451 -39.17 7.81 4.43
CA PRO A 451 -38.12 8.58 5.11
C PRO A 451 -36.83 7.78 5.37
N PHE A 452 -36.94 6.44 5.35
CA PHE A 452 -35.83 5.50 5.54
C PHE A 452 -35.37 4.85 4.23
N ASP A 453 -35.82 5.34 3.08
CA ASP A 453 -35.39 4.84 1.78
C ASP A 453 -34.00 5.39 1.47
N LEU A 454 -32.93 4.72 1.90
CA LEU A 454 -31.56 5.18 1.71
C LEU A 454 -30.60 4.00 1.55
N VAL A 455 -29.79 4.02 0.49
CA VAL A 455 -28.71 3.05 0.27
C VAL A 455 -27.39 3.77 0.48
N SER A 456 -26.66 3.38 1.52
CA SER A 456 -25.40 4.01 1.93
C SER A 456 -24.27 3.00 2.02
N VAL A 457 -23.04 3.44 1.79
CA VAL A 457 -21.78 2.69 1.93
C VAL A 457 -20.90 3.33 2.99
N ASN A 458 -20.02 2.56 3.62
CA ASN A 458 -18.83 3.13 4.22
C ASN A 458 -17.77 3.33 3.13
N ASN A 459 -17.28 4.56 2.96
CA ASN A 459 -16.28 4.92 1.94
C ASN A 459 -14.95 5.41 2.54
N GLY A 460 -14.74 5.16 3.83
CA GLY A 460 -13.52 5.49 4.53
C GLY A 460 -13.65 5.37 6.05
N ILE A 461 -12.51 5.45 6.71
CA ILE A 461 -12.37 5.35 8.16
C ILE A 461 -11.38 6.42 8.63
N SER A 462 -11.65 7.01 9.80
CA SER A 462 -10.75 7.97 10.41
C SER A 462 -10.60 7.68 11.90
N ILE A 463 -9.37 7.72 12.38
CA ILE A 463 -8.99 7.36 13.74
C ILE A 463 -8.38 8.58 14.41
N TYR A 464 -8.91 8.92 15.57
CA TYR A 464 -8.49 10.06 16.36
C TYR A 464 -7.93 9.60 17.70
N ASP A 465 -6.77 10.11 18.09
CA ASP A 465 -6.26 9.99 19.45
C ASP A 465 -6.97 11.03 20.34
N VAL A 466 -7.91 10.55 21.16
CA VAL A 466 -8.72 11.38 22.06
C VAL A 466 -7.89 11.90 23.22
N THR A 467 -6.87 11.15 23.65
CA THR A 467 -5.96 11.56 24.72
C THR A 467 -5.09 12.73 24.28
N ASN A 468 -4.74 12.78 22.99
CA ASN A 468 -3.96 13.87 22.39
C ASN A 468 -4.83 14.90 21.66
N ASN A 469 -5.78 15.53 22.38
CA ASN A 469 -6.64 16.59 21.87
C ASN A 469 -7.45 16.25 20.59
N ASN A 470 -7.86 14.99 20.40
CA ASN A 470 -8.49 14.49 19.18
C ASN A 470 -7.63 14.68 17.92
N LYS A 471 -6.32 14.47 18.01
CA LYS A 471 -5.44 14.46 16.85
C LYS A 471 -5.85 13.35 15.88
N LEU A 472 -6.00 13.65 14.60
CA LEU A 472 -6.15 12.64 13.56
C LEU A 472 -4.83 11.87 13.42
N VAL A 473 -4.85 10.57 13.67
CA VAL A 473 -3.66 9.71 13.61
C VAL A 473 -3.63 8.80 12.38
N TYR A 474 -4.82 8.47 11.87
CA TYR A 474 -4.96 7.63 10.69
C TYR A 474 -6.25 7.96 9.96
N THR A 475 -6.22 7.93 8.64
CA THR A 475 -7.42 8.00 7.80
C THR A 475 -7.19 7.22 6.53
N GLU A 476 -8.26 6.64 6.00
CA GLU A 476 -8.23 5.81 4.83
C GLU A 476 -9.53 6.00 4.03
N ASP A 477 -9.42 6.01 2.71
CA ASP A 477 -10.52 6.14 1.77
C ASP A 477 -10.21 5.37 0.47
N TYR A 478 -11.13 5.43 -0.50
CA TYR A 478 -11.03 4.68 -1.76
C TYR A 478 -9.84 5.07 -2.65
N LEU A 479 -9.17 6.20 -2.37
CA LEU A 479 -8.01 6.66 -3.15
C LEU A 479 -6.69 6.16 -2.57
N ASN A 480 -6.67 5.84 -1.28
CA ASN A 480 -5.44 5.61 -0.52
C ASN A 480 -5.27 4.17 -0.03
N PHE A 481 -6.20 3.26 -0.34
CA PHE A 481 -6.12 1.89 0.14
C PHE A 481 -6.23 0.82 -0.95
N PRO A 482 -5.47 -0.28 -0.84
CA PRO A 482 -5.17 -1.11 -2.00
C PRO A 482 -5.98 -2.40 -2.07
N LEU A 483 -6.90 -2.63 -1.13
CA LEU A 483 -7.91 -3.67 -1.28
C LEU A 483 -9.21 -3.05 -1.77
N GLU A 484 -9.89 -3.74 -2.69
CA GLU A 484 -11.17 -3.35 -3.32
C GLU A 484 -12.36 -3.18 -2.33
N ASN A 485 -12.11 -3.00 -1.04
CA ASN A 485 -13.09 -3.00 0.04
C ASN A 485 -13.68 -1.62 0.33
N ILE A 486 -13.02 -0.53 -0.10
CA ILE A 486 -13.57 0.83 -0.02
C ILE A 486 -14.07 1.21 -1.40
N ILE A 487 -15.39 1.41 -1.52
CA ILE A 487 -16.04 1.64 -2.80
C ILE A 487 -15.65 3.02 -3.34
N GLU A 488 -15.04 3.04 -4.51
CA GLU A 488 -15.03 4.20 -5.39
C GLU A 488 -16.47 4.47 -5.87
N ARG A 489 -16.92 5.72 -5.72
CA ARG A 489 -18.16 6.16 -6.38
C ARG A 489 -17.90 6.35 -7.88
N ASP A 490 -17.87 5.25 -8.63
CA ASP A 490 -17.69 5.25 -10.09
C ASP A 490 -18.94 5.77 -10.84
N ASP A 491 -20.08 5.93 -10.16
CA ASP A 491 -21.31 6.44 -10.76
C ASP A 491 -21.76 7.80 -10.20
N LYS A 492 -21.10 8.87 -10.64
CA LYS A 492 -21.60 10.25 -10.46
C LYS A 492 -23.07 10.46 -10.92
N ASN A 493 -23.69 9.48 -11.60
CA ASN A 493 -25.00 9.54 -12.24
C ASN A 493 -26.12 8.64 -11.65
N ILE A 494 -25.86 7.72 -10.71
CA ILE A 494 -26.97 6.90 -10.15
C ILE A 494 -27.53 7.57 -8.89
N SER A 495 -28.83 7.87 -8.93
CA SER A 495 -29.57 8.42 -7.78
C SER A 495 -30.73 7.53 -7.34
N TYR A 496 -30.96 6.40 -8.02
CA TYR A 496 -32.03 5.47 -7.69
C TYR A 496 -31.78 4.05 -8.24
N LEU A 497 -32.26 3.05 -7.51
CA LEU A 497 -32.13 1.64 -7.84
C LEU A 497 -33.32 1.05 -8.63
N GLU A 498 -34.51 1.64 -8.52
CA GLU A 498 -35.70 1.22 -9.26
C GLU A 498 -35.51 1.35 -10.78
N GLY A 499 -35.69 0.23 -11.51
CA GLY A 499 -35.55 0.17 -12.96
C GLY A 499 -34.12 -0.02 -13.49
N GLN A 500 -33.13 -0.18 -12.60
CA GLN A 500 -31.76 -0.50 -13.00
C GLN A 500 -31.61 -1.96 -13.42
N SER A 501 -30.94 -2.19 -14.55
CA SER A 501 -30.62 -3.53 -15.09
C SER A 501 -29.13 -3.89 -15.04
N LYS A 502 -28.27 -2.91 -14.75
CA LYS A 502 -26.82 -3.08 -14.55
C LYS A 502 -26.53 -3.10 -13.05
N ALA A 503 -25.59 -3.94 -12.62
CA ALA A 503 -25.06 -3.86 -11.26
C ALA A 503 -24.38 -2.51 -11.06
N VAL A 504 -24.62 -1.89 -9.91
CA VAL A 504 -23.73 -0.86 -9.39
C VAL A 504 -22.47 -1.60 -8.95
N LYS A 505 -21.32 -1.28 -9.57
CA LYS A 505 -20.03 -1.82 -9.13
C LYS A 505 -19.73 -1.23 -7.76
N GLY A 506 -19.46 -2.10 -6.80
CA GLY A 506 -19.15 -1.72 -5.43
C GLY A 506 -19.12 -2.99 -4.59
N LYS A 507 -17.91 -3.45 -4.27
CA LYS A 507 -17.71 -4.49 -3.26
C LYS A 507 -17.94 -3.82 -1.91
N PHE A 508 -19.09 -4.13 -1.35
CA PHE A 508 -19.40 -3.80 0.02
C PHE A 508 -19.19 -5.07 0.89
N TYR A 509 -19.20 -6.31 0.32
CA TYR A 509 -19.01 -7.60 1.02
C TYR A 509 -17.57 -8.06 0.83
N SER A 510 -16.85 -8.23 1.93
CA SER A 510 -15.74 -9.18 1.98
C SER A 510 -16.12 -10.28 2.97
N SER A 511 -16.09 -11.54 2.53
CA SER A 511 -16.12 -12.68 3.46
C SER A 511 -14.81 -12.82 4.24
N GLU A 512 -13.81 -12.05 3.84
CA GLU A 512 -12.47 -12.06 4.41
C GLU A 512 -12.29 -10.83 5.29
N ASP A 513 -11.54 -11.01 6.38
CA ASP A 513 -11.20 -9.92 7.27
C ASP A 513 -10.37 -8.88 6.53
N ILE A 514 -10.75 -7.62 6.69
CA ILE A 514 -10.06 -6.47 6.10
C ILE A 514 -9.18 -5.86 7.17
N PHE A 515 -7.96 -5.52 6.83
CA PHE A 515 -7.01 -4.89 7.75
C PHE A 515 -6.69 -3.49 7.28
N THR A 516 -6.72 -2.50 8.17
CA THR A 516 -6.17 -1.18 7.86
C THR A 516 -4.66 -1.27 7.74
N ASP A 517 -4.02 -0.21 7.26
CA ASP A 517 -2.59 -0.03 7.52
C ASP A 517 -2.32 0.24 9.02
N SER A 518 -1.03 0.23 9.39
CA SER A 518 -0.57 0.40 10.77
C SER A 518 -0.54 1.87 11.19
N PHE A 519 -0.98 2.16 12.42
CA PHE A 519 -0.92 3.50 13.02
C PHE A 519 -0.62 3.36 14.52
N ASP A 520 0.32 4.15 15.05
CA ASP A 520 0.73 4.10 16.47
C ASP A 520 0.93 2.66 17.02
N GLY A 521 1.47 1.75 16.19
CA GLY A 521 1.69 0.34 16.55
C GLY A 521 0.43 -0.54 16.62
N LEU A 522 -0.70 -0.04 16.11
CA LEU A 522 -2.00 -0.71 16.07
C LEU A 522 -2.43 -0.96 14.62
N GLN A 523 -3.33 -1.91 14.45
CA GLN A 523 -4.02 -2.20 13.20
C GLN A 523 -5.49 -2.49 13.52
N LEU A 524 -6.42 -2.07 12.66
CA LEU A 524 -7.82 -2.46 12.82
C LEU A 524 -8.14 -3.62 11.89
N MET A 525 -8.70 -4.69 12.46
CA MET A 525 -9.34 -5.76 11.71
C MET A 525 -10.84 -5.47 11.63
N LEU A 526 -11.37 -5.39 10.42
CA LEU A 526 -12.79 -5.19 10.14
C LEU A 526 -13.37 -6.49 9.58
N SER A 527 -14.39 -7.01 10.26
CA SER A 527 -15.06 -8.26 9.88
C SER A 527 -16.56 -8.06 9.69
N GLY A 528 -17.15 -8.83 8.79
CA GLY A 528 -18.59 -8.78 8.52
C GLY A 528 -19.05 -7.46 7.87
N MET A 529 -18.19 -6.83 7.06
CA MET A 529 -18.55 -5.70 6.21
C MET A 529 -19.19 -6.22 4.92
N ASN A 530 -20.36 -5.65 4.55
CA ASN A 530 -21.35 -6.30 3.70
C ASN A 530 -21.94 -5.47 2.53
N GLY A 531 -21.94 -6.01 1.29
CA GLY A 531 -22.73 -5.62 0.08
C GLY A 531 -22.19 -6.06 -1.33
N TYR A 532 -23.10 -6.50 -2.18
CA TYR A 532 -23.02 -6.52 -3.64
C TYR A 532 -24.43 -6.09 -4.01
N LEU A 533 -24.60 -5.06 -4.83
CA LEU A 533 -25.89 -4.86 -5.47
C LEU A 533 -26.00 -5.94 -6.55
N PRO A 534 -27.02 -6.83 -6.51
CA PRO A 534 -27.08 -7.95 -7.43
C PRO A 534 -27.14 -7.43 -8.85
N THR A 535 -26.32 -8.02 -9.74
CA THR A 535 -26.61 -7.99 -11.18
C THR A 535 -28.03 -8.50 -11.41
N ALA A 536 -28.74 -7.95 -12.40
CA ALA A 536 -30.11 -8.34 -12.76
C ALA A 536 -30.31 -9.82 -13.17
N VAL A 537 -29.27 -10.66 -13.06
CA VAL A 537 -29.35 -12.10 -13.20
C VAL A 537 -29.74 -12.68 -11.85
N TYR A 538 -30.97 -13.18 -11.75
CA TYR A 538 -31.52 -13.97 -10.65
C TYR A 538 -30.48 -14.96 -10.08
N GLN A 539 -29.74 -14.52 -9.05
CA GLN A 539 -29.03 -15.43 -8.15
C GLN A 539 -29.92 -15.54 -6.91
N PRO A 540 -30.39 -16.74 -6.53
CA PRO A 540 -31.11 -16.91 -5.28
C PRO A 540 -30.15 -16.58 -4.14
N ILE A 541 -30.38 -15.44 -3.50
CA ILE A 541 -29.85 -14.98 -2.20
C ILE A 541 -28.37 -15.35 -1.94
N PRO A 542 -27.39 -14.44 -2.04
CA PRO A 542 -26.20 -14.61 -1.20
C PRO A 542 -26.65 -14.37 0.25
N ALA A 543 -26.34 -15.31 1.14
CA ALA A 543 -26.69 -15.33 2.56
C ALA A 543 -26.15 -14.15 3.40
N GLY A 544 -25.75 -13.01 2.79
CA GLY A 544 -25.04 -11.91 3.44
C GLY A 544 -25.90 -10.76 3.98
N GLY A 545 -27.18 -10.68 3.64
CA GLY A 545 -28.02 -9.53 4.07
C GLY A 545 -28.57 -9.61 5.49
N ILE A 546 -28.73 -10.82 6.03
CA ILE A 546 -29.34 -11.05 7.36
C ILE A 546 -28.23 -11.31 8.37
N ASN A 547 -28.34 -10.65 9.52
CA ASN A 547 -27.57 -11.02 10.70
C ASN A 547 -28.24 -12.23 11.37
N LEU A 548 -27.84 -13.42 10.95
CA LEU A 548 -28.41 -14.69 11.44
C LEU A 548 -28.15 -14.92 12.93
N GLU A 549 -27.02 -14.44 13.45
CA GLU A 549 -26.67 -14.59 14.87
C GLU A 549 -27.59 -13.77 15.78
N ASN A 550 -28.03 -12.61 15.29
CA ASN A 550 -28.92 -11.70 16.02
C ASN A 550 -30.41 -11.88 15.68
N THR A 551 -30.75 -12.73 14.70
CA THR A 551 -32.13 -13.01 14.31
C THR A 551 -32.70 -14.19 15.11
N GLY A 552 -33.89 -14.02 15.69
CA GLY A 552 -34.55 -15.07 16.44
C GLY A 552 -35.58 -14.56 17.46
N TRP A 553 -36.08 -15.47 18.30
CA TRP A 553 -37.00 -15.11 19.38
C TRP A 553 -36.29 -14.39 20.51
N LEU A 554 -36.70 -13.16 20.80
CA LEU A 554 -36.34 -12.46 22.05
C LEU A 554 -37.18 -12.97 23.22
N VAL A 555 -38.46 -13.24 22.96
CA VAL A 555 -39.42 -13.82 23.88
C VAL A 555 -40.32 -14.77 23.09
N GLY A 556 -40.44 -16.02 23.52
CA GLY A 556 -41.20 -17.05 22.79
C GLY A 556 -40.29 -18.07 22.09
N ASN A 557 -40.89 -19.03 21.39
CA ASN A 557 -40.15 -20.10 20.68
C ASN A 557 -40.98 -20.80 19.59
N SER A 558 -42.00 -20.11 19.06
CA SER A 558 -42.89 -20.68 18.05
C SER A 558 -42.21 -20.82 16.69
N THR A 559 -42.74 -21.69 15.83
CA THR A 559 -42.28 -21.76 14.44
C THR A 559 -42.82 -20.55 13.68
N ILE A 560 -41.95 -19.83 12.99
CA ILE A 560 -42.27 -18.70 12.11
C ILE A 560 -41.31 -18.74 10.93
N ASN A 561 -41.83 -18.54 9.73
CA ASN A 561 -41.01 -18.38 8.53
C ASN A 561 -40.91 -16.88 8.25
N VAL A 562 -39.68 -16.35 8.17
CA VAL A 562 -39.43 -14.95 7.79
C VAL A 562 -38.37 -14.93 6.70
N GLU A 563 -38.74 -14.41 5.54
CA GLU A 563 -37.92 -14.41 4.32
C GLU A 563 -37.68 -12.97 3.85
N PRO A 564 -36.42 -12.56 3.59
CA PRO A 564 -36.15 -11.20 3.14
C PRO A 564 -36.64 -11.01 1.70
N SER A 565 -36.91 -9.77 1.33
CA SER A 565 -37.02 -9.40 -0.08
C SER A 565 -35.71 -9.62 -0.83
N PHE A 566 -35.77 -9.80 -2.14
CA PHE A 566 -34.56 -9.98 -2.95
C PHE A 566 -33.75 -8.69 -3.12
N PHE A 567 -34.33 -7.53 -2.84
CA PHE A 567 -33.72 -6.26 -3.22
C PHE A 567 -34.00 -5.09 -2.26
N GLU A 568 -35.24 -4.93 -1.81
CA GLU A 568 -35.63 -3.79 -0.98
C GLU A 568 -34.88 -3.74 0.36
N TYR A 569 -34.39 -4.88 0.86
CA TYR A 569 -33.58 -4.91 2.08
C TYR A 569 -32.27 -4.11 2.00
N TYR A 570 -31.73 -3.82 0.81
CA TYR A 570 -30.51 -3.00 0.66
C TYR A 570 -30.70 -1.56 1.13
N ALA A 571 -31.92 -1.02 1.00
CA ALA A 571 -32.24 0.32 1.48
C ALA A 571 -32.91 0.33 2.84
N PHE A 572 -33.39 -0.83 3.29
CA PHE A 572 -33.99 -1.00 4.59
C PHE A 572 -33.27 -2.08 5.45
N PRO A 573 -31.93 -2.04 5.60
CA PRO A 573 -31.20 -3.02 6.39
C PRO A 573 -31.31 -2.66 7.89
N TYR A 574 -32.52 -2.75 8.45
CA TYR A 574 -32.80 -2.32 9.82
C TYR A 574 -33.14 -3.47 10.77
N GLU A 575 -33.20 -3.17 12.08
CA GLU A 575 -33.61 -4.15 13.07
C GLU A 575 -35.13 -4.06 13.22
N TYR A 576 -35.82 -5.19 13.00
CA TYR A 576 -37.26 -5.27 13.09
C TYR A 576 -37.71 -6.17 14.22
N HIS A 577 -38.69 -5.72 15.01
CA HIS A 577 -39.35 -6.54 16.01
C HIS A 577 -40.79 -6.82 15.58
N ILE A 578 -41.13 -8.09 15.47
CA ILE A 578 -42.49 -8.59 15.29
C ILE A 578 -43.05 -8.85 16.69
N VAL A 579 -44.01 -8.03 17.12
CA VAL A 579 -44.54 -8.05 18.49
C VAL A 579 -45.95 -8.61 18.49
N PHE A 580 -46.14 -9.75 19.14
CA PHE A 580 -47.44 -10.44 19.21
C PHE A 580 -48.24 -9.97 20.43
N THR A 581 -49.54 -9.76 20.25
CA THR A 581 -50.41 -9.19 21.30
C THR A 581 -51.70 -10.00 21.45
N ASN A 582 -52.43 -9.72 22.54
CA ASN A 582 -53.76 -10.30 22.77
C ASN A 582 -54.90 -9.52 22.08
N ASN A 583 -54.59 -8.39 21.43
CA ASN A 583 -55.55 -7.61 20.68
C ASN A 583 -55.50 -8.03 19.21
N SER A 584 -56.54 -8.74 18.73
CA SER A 584 -56.66 -9.22 17.35
C SER A 584 -56.79 -8.13 16.29
N SER A 585 -56.82 -6.86 16.69
CA SER A 585 -56.79 -5.70 15.80
C SER A 585 -55.84 -4.63 16.35
N VAL A 586 -54.67 -5.05 16.84
CA VAL A 586 -53.64 -4.11 17.30
C VAL A 586 -53.11 -3.27 16.14
N TYR A 587 -53.07 -3.83 14.95
CA TYR A 587 -52.74 -3.14 13.72
C TYR A 587 -53.74 -3.51 12.62
N THR A 588 -54.25 -2.51 11.90
CA THR A 588 -55.06 -2.70 10.70
C THR A 588 -54.36 -2.00 9.56
N ASN A 589 -54.20 -2.69 8.43
CA ASN A 589 -53.45 -2.12 7.32
C ASN A 589 -54.13 -0.86 6.77
N ARG A 590 -53.34 0.15 6.41
CA ARG A 590 -53.86 1.48 6.01
C ARG A 590 -53.95 1.67 4.50
N LEU A 591 -53.36 0.76 3.73
CA LEU A 591 -53.38 0.79 2.27
C LEU A 591 -54.70 0.32 1.70
N ASN A 592 -55.11 0.93 0.58
CA ASN A 592 -56.35 0.60 -0.14
C ASN A 592 -56.16 0.50 -1.67
N ARG A 593 -54.91 0.35 -2.15
CA ARG A 593 -54.57 0.23 -3.57
C ARG A 593 -53.60 -0.93 -3.79
N LYS A 594 -53.89 -1.76 -4.80
CA LYS A 594 -53.04 -2.88 -5.24
C LYS A 594 -51.80 -2.45 -6.02
N THR A 595 -51.84 -1.27 -6.64
CA THR A 595 -50.77 -0.77 -7.51
C THR A 595 -49.51 -0.42 -6.70
N GLY A 596 -48.35 -0.89 -7.15
CA GLY A 596 -47.05 -0.54 -6.57
C GLY A 596 -46.58 -1.45 -5.43
N ILE A 597 -47.37 -2.45 -5.05
CA ILE A 597 -46.98 -3.49 -4.09
C ILE A 597 -46.34 -4.64 -4.87
N ASN A 598 -45.10 -4.94 -4.53
CA ASN A 598 -44.38 -6.12 -5.03
C ASN A 598 -44.18 -7.10 -3.88
N ASN A 599 -44.24 -8.39 -4.13
CA ASN A 599 -43.85 -9.41 -3.16
C ASN A 599 -42.33 -9.48 -2.99
N ILE A 600 -41.85 -10.40 -2.15
CA ILE A 600 -40.41 -10.57 -1.85
C ILE A 600 -39.56 -10.87 -3.08
N GLU A 601 -40.15 -11.41 -4.16
CA GLU A 601 -39.50 -11.73 -5.43
C GLU A 601 -39.63 -10.60 -6.47
N ARG A 602 -40.07 -9.40 -6.03
CA ARG A 602 -40.35 -8.23 -6.86
C ARG A 602 -41.45 -8.42 -7.91
N SER A 603 -42.38 -9.34 -7.66
CA SER A 603 -43.53 -9.60 -8.52
C SER A 603 -44.82 -9.06 -7.91
N ALA A 604 -45.69 -8.47 -8.74
CA ALA A 604 -47.01 -8.04 -8.28
C ALA A 604 -47.96 -9.23 -8.21
N SER A 605 -48.71 -9.35 -7.10
CA SER A 605 -49.78 -10.34 -6.96
C SER A 605 -51.15 -9.74 -7.25
N PRO A 606 -52.06 -10.46 -7.94
CA PRO A 606 -53.44 -10.03 -8.08
C PRO A 606 -54.25 -10.16 -6.77
N ASN A 607 -53.76 -10.97 -5.82
CA ASN A 607 -54.52 -11.45 -4.65
C ASN A 607 -54.11 -10.75 -3.34
N TYR A 608 -53.83 -9.44 -3.37
CA TYR A 608 -53.64 -8.69 -2.13
C TYR A 608 -54.98 -8.42 -1.42
N LEU A 609 -55.02 -8.70 -0.12
CA LEU A 609 -56.13 -8.34 0.77
C LEU A 609 -55.82 -7.04 1.54
N PHE A 610 -56.84 -6.20 1.71
CA PHE A 610 -56.80 -4.96 2.49
C PHE A 610 -57.89 -4.97 3.55
N ASP A 611 -57.90 -3.95 4.42
CA ASP A 611 -58.75 -3.86 5.61
C ASP A 611 -58.59 -5.08 6.54
N GLN A 612 -57.40 -5.68 6.54
CA GLN A 612 -57.00 -6.80 7.38
C GLN A 612 -56.46 -6.31 8.71
N SER A 613 -56.87 -6.98 9.78
CA SER A 613 -56.44 -6.72 11.14
C SER A 613 -55.54 -7.85 11.63
N PHE A 614 -54.46 -7.47 12.29
CA PHE A 614 -53.44 -8.39 12.79
C PHE A 614 -53.41 -8.35 14.32
N SER A 615 -53.10 -9.50 14.92
CA SER A 615 -52.83 -9.63 16.36
C SER A 615 -51.40 -9.23 16.75
N PHE A 616 -50.59 -8.84 15.77
CA PHE A 616 -49.22 -8.41 15.90
C PHE A 616 -48.96 -7.14 15.10
N TYR A 617 -47.83 -6.51 15.35
CA TYR A 617 -47.34 -5.37 14.58
C TYR A 617 -45.83 -5.44 14.45
N VAL A 618 -45.27 -4.79 13.43
CA VAL A 618 -43.83 -4.78 13.18
C VAL A 618 -43.27 -3.39 13.37
N THR A 619 -42.15 -3.29 14.06
CA THR A 619 -41.50 -2.01 14.35
C THR A 619 -40.03 -2.00 13.94
N ASN A 620 -39.57 -0.88 13.39
CA ASN A 620 -38.17 -0.61 13.10
C ASN A 620 -37.50 -0.01 14.34
N GLN A 621 -36.68 -0.80 15.02
CA GLN A 621 -35.95 -0.38 16.22
C GLN A 621 -34.79 0.56 15.87
N THR A 622 -34.22 0.44 14.68
CA THR A 622 -33.13 1.33 14.23
C THR A 622 -33.63 2.73 13.95
N ALA A 623 -34.86 2.89 13.46
CA ALA A 623 -35.51 4.20 13.32
C ALA A 623 -35.61 4.94 14.66
N LEU A 624 -35.89 4.20 15.75
CA LEU A 624 -35.91 4.76 17.10
C LEU A 624 -34.53 5.28 17.51
N ALA A 625 -33.46 4.51 17.24
CA ALA A 625 -32.09 4.93 17.52
C ALA A 625 -31.67 6.16 16.71
N LEU A 626 -32.04 6.22 15.42
CA LEU A 626 -31.66 7.30 14.50
C LEU A 626 -32.46 8.60 14.70
N THR A 627 -33.76 8.48 15.00
CA THR A 627 -34.69 9.63 14.96
C THR A 627 -35.34 9.94 16.31
N GLY A 628 -35.13 9.09 17.32
CA GLY A 628 -35.83 9.16 18.60
C GLY A 628 -37.31 8.76 18.52
N LYS A 629 -37.78 8.24 17.37
CA LYS A 629 -39.16 7.79 17.17
C LYS A 629 -39.19 6.39 16.57
N LEU A 630 -40.02 5.54 17.15
CA LEU A 630 -40.27 4.20 16.61
C LEU A 630 -41.10 4.32 15.34
N ASP A 631 -40.69 3.58 14.30
CA ASP A 631 -41.42 3.49 13.05
C ASP A 631 -42.16 2.14 12.98
N THR A 632 -43.44 2.17 12.61
CA THR A 632 -44.30 0.98 12.53
C THR A 632 -44.57 0.67 11.07
N LEU A 633 -44.21 -0.55 10.66
CA LEU A 633 -44.27 -0.98 9.26
C LEU A 633 -45.70 -1.29 8.85
N GLU A 634 -45.95 -1.16 7.55
CA GLU A 634 -47.21 -1.54 6.93
C GLU A 634 -47.19 -3.02 6.58
N MET A 635 -48.36 -3.66 6.67
CA MET A 635 -48.52 -5.09 6.42
C MET A 635 -49.62 -5.33 5.40
N VAL A 636 -49.37 -6.20 4.42
CA VAL A 636 -50.33 -6.56 3.36
C VAL A 636 -50.35 -8.08 3.24
N VAL A 637 -51.54 -8.67 3.21
CA VAL A 637 -51.70 -10.12 3.03
C VAL A 637 -51.67 -10.44 1.54
N GLU A 638 -50.84 -11.39 1.16
CA GLU A 638 -50.87 -12.08 -0.12
C GLU A 638 -51.65 -13.38 0.06
N ASP A 639 -52.89 -13.41 -0.44
CA ASP A 639 -53.77 -14.58 -0.38
C ASP A 639 -53.29 -15.65 -1.38
N LEU A 640 -52.76 -16.74 -0.82
CA LEU A 640 -52.12 -17.81 -1.58
C LEU A 640 -53.11 -18.92 -1.96
N ASN A 641 -54.18 -19.11 -1.19
CA ASN A 641 -55.20 -20.14 -1.45
C ASN A 641 -56.37 -19.61 -2.31
N GLY A 642 -56.46 -18.29 -2.48
CA GLY A 642 -57.44 -17.59 -3.31
C GLY A 642 -58.85 -17.55 -2.72
N ASN A 643 -59.00 -17.76 -1.41
CA ASN A 643 -60.30 -17.82 -0.75
C ASN A 643 -60.86 -16.43 -0.36
N GLY A 644 -60.03 -15.38 -0.43
CA GLY A 644 -60.41 -14.00 -0.11
C GLY A 644 -60.47 -13.67 1.39
N GLU A 645 -60.00 -14.57 2.26
CA GLU A 645 -59.87 -14.40 3.71
C GLU A 645 -58.40 -14.49 4.12
N TYR A 646 -58.00 -13.90 5.25
CA TYR A 646 -56.63 -14.03 5.75
C TYR A 646 -56.51 -15.25 6.67
N ASP A 647 -55.80 -16.26 6.19
CA ASP A 647 -55.50 -17.48 6.93
C ASP A 647 -54.04 -17.50 7.38
N MET A 648 -53.79 -17.33 8.68
CA MET A 648 -52.44 -17.21 9.25
C MET A 648 -51.52 -18.41 8.96
N LEU A 649 -52.09 -19.60 8.74
CA LEU A 649 -51.37 -20.85 8.45
C LEU A 649 -51.16 -21.12 6.95
N GLU A 650 -51.84 -20.39 6.06
CA GLU A 650 -51.82 -20.66 4.61
C GLU A 650 -51.32 -19.46 3.79
N ASP A 651 -51.57 -18.24 4.27
CA ASP A 651 -51.21 -17.00 3.59
C ASP A 651 -49.89 -16.40 4.06
N LYS A 652 -49.37 -15.50 3.23
CA LYS A 652 -48.14 -14.76 3.52
C LYS A 652 -48.44 -13.30 3.82
N VAL A 653 -47.84 -12.78 4.87
CA VAL A 653 -47.90 -11.36 5.23
C VAL A 653 -46.63 -10.69 4.73
N LEU A 654 -46.79 -9.74 3.81
CA LEU A 654 -45.72 -8.87 3.35
C LEU A 654 -45.59 -7.68 4.30
N VAL A 655 -44.37 -7.40 4.73
CA VAL A 655 -44.06 -6.32 5.66
C VAL A 655 -43.17 -5.30 4.95
N GLY A 656 -43.55 -4.03 4.99
CA GLY A 656 -42.92 -3.01 4.18
C GLY A 656 -42.99 -1.60 4.75
N HIS A 657 -42.10 -0.75 4.23
CA HIS A 657 -42.14 0.69 4.49
C HIS A 657 -43.20 1.38 3.65
N VAL A 658 -43.64 2.55 4.09
CA VAL A 658 -44.59 3.39 3.35
C VAL A 658 -44.05 4.80 3.15
N ALA A 659 -44.45 5.43 2.06
CA ALA A 659 -44.30 6.85 1.86
C ALA A 659 -45.64 7.53 2.16
N ILE A 660 -45.60 8.54 3.04
CA ILE A 660 -46.76 9.31 3.44
C ILE A 660 -46.64 10.71 2.87
N GLN A 661 -47.56 11.07 1.97
CA GLN A 661 -47.66 12.40 1.42
C GLN A 661 -48.86 13.13 2.00
N THR A 662 -48.63 14.30 2.60
CA THR A 662 -49.70 15.17 3.10
C THR A 662 -50.12 16.15 2.00
N ILE A 663 -51.35 16.05 1.51
CA ILE A 663 -51.96 16.99 0.57
C ILE A 663 -53.15 17.68 1.25
N GLY A 664 -52.96 18.94 1.66
CA GLY A 664 -53.95 19.65 2.46
C GLY A 664 -54.17 18.97 3.82
N SER A 665 -55.39 18.51 4.10
CA SER A 665 -55.73 17.73 5.30
C SER A 665 -55.73 16.21 5.09
N GLN A 666 -55.45 15.73 3.88
CA GLN A 666 -55.45 14.30 3.54
C GLN A 666 -54.04 13.74 3.51
N GLN A 667 -53.87 12.54 4.06
CA GLN A 667 -52.64 11.75 3.93
C GLN A 667 -52.84 10.70 2.86
N LEU A 668 -51.97 10.70 1.86
CA LEU A 668 -51.84 9.63 0.88
C LEU A 668 -50.72 8.70 1.33
N ILE A 669 -51.06 7.43 1.53
CA ILE A 669 -50.11 6.38 1.90
C ILE A 669 -49.84 5.55 0.65
N SER A 670 -48.56 5.36 0.33
CA SER A 670 -48.11 4.53 -0.79
C SER A 670 -47.08 3.52 -0.30
N TRP A 671 -47.02 2.36 -0.95
CA TRP A 671 -46.08 1.31 -0.60
C TRP A 671 -44.66 1.72 -1.00
N GLY A 672 -43.77 1.84 -0.02
CA GLY A 672 -42.37 2.23 -0.21
C GLY A 672 -41.48 1.05 -0.63
N GLY A 673 -41.81 -0.16 -0.17
CA GLY A 673 -41.11 -1.39 -0.55
C GLY A 673 -41.33 -2.50 0.47
N THR A 674 -41.33 -3.75 0.01
CA THR A 674 -41.49 -4.94 0.85
C THR A 674 -40.12 -5.31 1.41
N VAL A 675 -39.93 -5.26 2.72
CA VAL A 675 -38.63 -5.59 3.32
C VAL A 675 -38.48 -7.09 3.48
N PHE A 676 -39.51 -7.76 3.99
CA PHE A 676 -39.56 -9.21 4.17
C PHE A 676 -41.01 -9.71 4.11
N GLY A 677 -41.17 -11.01 3.88
CA GLY A 677 -42.43 -11.73 4.00
C GLY A 677 -42.38 -12.68 5.19
N MET A 678 -43.49 -12.85 5.88
CA MET A 678 -43.62 -13.80 6.98
C MET A 678 -44.87 -14.65 6.86
N ASP A 679 -44.78 -15.89 7.32
CA ASP A 679 -45.91 -16.81 7.38
C ASP A 679 -45.70 -17.89 8.46
N PHE A 680 -46.77 -18.64 8.74
CA PHE A 680 -46.77 -19.75 9.69
C PHE A 680 -47.07 -21.09 9.00
N ARG A 681 -46.78 -21.19 7.70
CA ARG A 681 -46.99 -22.43 6.95
C ARG A 681 -46.06 -23.51 7.49
N GLY A 682 -46.60 -24.71 7.65
CA GLY A 682 -45.88 -25.85 8.24
C GLY A 682 -45.99 -25.96 9.76
N VAL A 683 -46.69 -25.04 10.44
CA VAL A 683 -47.11 -25.21 11.84
C VAL A 683 -48.23 -26.25 11.93
N GLY A 684 -48.12 -27.19 12.88
CA GLY A 684 -49.02 -28.36 12.95
C GLY A 684 -50.40 -28.06 13.56
N SER A 685 -50.50 -27.01 14.38
CA SER A 685 -51.77 -26.54 14.96
C SER A 685 -51.69 -25.08 15.39
N GLU A 686 -52.82 -24.38 15.47
CA GLU A 686 -52.90 -22.99 15.96
C GLU A 686 -52.35 -22.81 17.40
N SER A 687 -52.28 -23.88 18.18
CA SER A 687 -51.72 -23.85 19.55
C SER A 687 -50.20 -23.64 19.60
N GLU A 688 -49.52 -23.83 18.47
CA GLU A 688 -48.08 -23.64 18.28
C GLU A 688 -47.75 -22.22 17.77
N LEU A 689 -48.76 -21.42 17.42
CA LEU A 689 -48.59 -20.04 17.00
C LEU A 689 -48.03 -19.16 18.13
N PRO A 690 -47.36 -18.04 17.80
CA PRO A 690 -46.83 -17.11 18.80
C PRO A 690 -47.91 -16.58 19.73
N LYS A 691 -47.58 -16.46 21.01
CA LYS A 691 -48.50 -16.01 22.05
C LYS A 691 -48.38 -14.52 22.26
N ALA A 692 -49.41 -13.93 22.86
CA ALA A 692 -49.36 -12.54 23.29
C ALA A 692 -48.18 -12.30 24.24
N GLY A 693 -47.33 -11.34 23.89
CA GLY A 693 -46.08 -11.02 24.60
C GLY A 693 -44.83 -11.61 23.95
N ASP A 694 -44.97 -12.52 22.98
CA ASP A 694 -43.83 -13.02 22.21
C ASP A 694 -43.30 -11.93 21.27
N ILE A 695 -41.98 -11.94 21.07
CA ILE A 695 -41.27 -10.97 20.22
C ILE A 695 -40.23 -11.72 19.40
N TYR A 696 -40.36 -11.63 18.08
CA TYR A 696 -39.37 -12.13 17.15
C TYR A 696 -38.53 -10.96 16.60
N LYS A 697 -37.21 -11.03 16.79
CA LYS A 697 -36.24 -10.08 16.23
C LYS A 697 -35.79 -10.59 14.87
N TYR A 698 -35.88 -9.73 13.86
CA TYR A 698 -35.36 -9.96 12.52
C TYR A 698 -34.37 -8.86 12.18
N ASP A 699 -33.11 -9.23 12.00
CA ASP A 699 -32.00 -8.29 12.00
C ASP A 699 -31.19 -8.39 10.71
N PHE A 700 -30.97 -7.25 10.05
CA PHE A 700 -30.18 -7.17 8.84
C PHE A 700 -28.76 -6.70 9.12
N SER A 701 -27.80 -7.17 8.33
CA SER A 701 -26.45 -6.60 8.35
C SER A 701 -26.45 -5.23 7.67
N ARG A 702 -25.78 -4.24 8.26
CA ARG A 702 -25.85 -2.84 7.82
C ARG A 702 -24.52 -2.09 7.99
N PRO A 703 -24.25 -1.10 7.12
CA PRO A 703 -23.06 -0.27 7.22
C PRO A 703 -23.08 0.59 8.49
N PHE A 704 -21.91 1.03 8.91
CA PHE A 704 -21.80 2.03 9.95
C PHE A 704 -22.37 3.37 9.49
N THR A 705 -22.98 4.10 10.40
CA THR A 705 -23.45 5.46 10.17
C THR A 705 -22.36 6.49 10.50
N ALA A 706 -22.47 7.71 9.99
CA ALA A 706 -21.52 8.79 10.33
C ALA A 706 -21.56 9.18 11.83
N ASN A 707 -22.60 8.76 12.55
CA ASN A 707 -22.73 8.95 14.00
C ASN A 707 -22.11 7.79 14.80
N ASP A 708 -21.79 6.68 14.14
CA ASP A 708 -21.22 5.52 14.80
C ASP A 708 -19.78 5.81 15.23
N SER A 709 -19.42 5.32 16.40
CA SER A 709 -18.03 5.36 16.84
C SER A 709 -17.68 4.22 17.77
N ILE A 710 -16.43 3.79 17.65
CA ILE A 710 -15.83 2.75 18.49
C ILE A 710 -14.68 3.39 19.24
N THR A 711 -14.66 3.24 20.55
CA THR A 711 -13.61 3.78 21.42
C THR A 711 -12.88 2.64 22.12
N PHE A 712 -11.57 2.63 22.01
CA PHE A 712 -10.71 1.65 22.65
C PHE A 712 -9.48 2.31 23.27
N THR A 713 -8.98 1.73 24.35
CA THR A 713 -7.82 2.21 25.09
C THR A 713 -6.73 1.16 25.08
N VAL A 714 -5.50 1.60 24.81
CA VAL A 714 -4.32 0.73 24.89
C VAL A 714 -3.84 0.69 26.33
N ASN A 715 -3.86 -0.49 26.92
CA ASN A 715 -3.19 -0.75 28.18
C ASN A 715 -1.73 -1.13 27.88
N GLY A 716 -0.78 -0.42 28.49
CA GLY A 716 0.63 -0.78 28.37
C GLY A 716 0.94 -2.16 28.95
N ALA A 717 2.08 -2.70 28.55
CA ALA A 717 2.61 -3.94 29.13
C ALA A 717 2.80 -3.78 30.65
N VAL A 718 2.48 -4.82 31.41
CA VAL A 718 2.86 -4.89 32.84
C VAL A 718 4.24 -5.52 32.90
N ASN A 719 5.22 -4.80 33.46
CA ASN A 719 6.63 -5.18 33.43
C ASN A 719 6.87 -6.65 33.78
N VAL A 720 6.34 -7.15 34.90
CA VAL A 720 6.45 -8.57 35.28
C VAL A 720 5.32 -8.95 36.24
N ASP A 721 4.55 -9.99 35.92
CA ASP A 721 3.70 -10.66 36.90
C ASP A 721 4.48 -11.78 37.64
N LYS A 722 4.55 -11.65 38.97
CA LYS A 722 5.33 -12.54 39.82
C LYS A 722 4.75 -13.96 39.88
N ASN A 723 3.45 -14.13 39.64
CA ASN A 723 2.81 -15.43 39.68
C ASN A 723 3.10 -16.24 38.41
N SER A 724 2.91 -15.63 37.23
CA SER A 724 3.29 -16.22 35.95
C SER A 724 4.79 -16.45 35.83
N LEU A 725 5.65 -15.52 36.28
CA LEU A 725 7.11 -15.66 36.20
C LEU A 725 7.59 -17.02 36.74
N ASN A 726 7.09 -17.44 37.90
CA ASN A 726 7.54 -18.69 38.52
C ASN A 726 7.14 -19.94 37.72
N ALA A 727 6.01 -19.88 37.00
CA ALA A 727 5.56 -20.95 36.12
C ALA A 727 6.36 -20.93 34.80
N ASP A 728 6.55 -19.76 34.20
CA ASP A 728 7.24 -19.57 32.92
C ASP A 728 8.73 -19.94 33.01
N MET A 729 9.35 -19.81 34.19
CA MET A 729 10.70 -20.30 34.45
C MET A 729 10.88 -21.81 34.21
N ASP A 730 9.79 -22.58 34.14
CA ASP A 730 9.87 -23.99 33.76
C ASP A 730 10.11 -24.21 32.27
N GLU A 731 9.83 -23.21 31.44
CA GLU A 731 10.04 -23.23 29.98
C GLU A 731 11.47 -22.85 29.56
N ILE A 732 12.32 -22.50 30.52
CA ILE A 732 13.74 -22.19 30.29
C ILE A 732 14.44 -23.35 29.61
N LYS A 733 15.02 -23.07 28.45
CA LYS A 733 15.74 -24.02 27.61
C LYS A 733 17.06 -23.42 27.15
N VAL A 734 17.96 -24.32 26.73
CA VAL A 734 19.22 -23.99 26.08
C VAL A 734 19.14 -24.43 24.62
N VAL A 735 19.48 -23.55 23.69
CA VAL A 735 19.37 -23.77 22.25
C VAL A 735 20.68 -23.36 21.56
N PRO A 736 21.25 -24.20 20.66
CA PRO A 736 20.91 -25.59 20.45
C PRO A 736 21.37 -26.47 21.62
N ASN A 737 20.69 -27.59 21.85
CA ASN A 737 21.10 -28.60 22.83
C ASN A 737 20.83 -30.01 22.26
N PRO A 738 21.88 -30.77 21.86
CA PRO A 738 23.31 -30.44 21.99
C PRO A 738 23.75 -29.32 21.04
N TYR A 739 24.78 -28.57 21.44
CA TYR A 739 25.57 -27.74 20.53
C TYR A 739 26.53 -28.63 19.74
N VAL A 740 26.57 -28.50 18.40
CA VAL A 740 27.38 -29.36 17.51
C VAL A 740 28.19 -28.52 16.53
N MET A 741 29.48 -28.33 16.80
CA MET A 741 30.44 -27.53 16.01
C MET A 741 30.07 -26.05 15.79
N THR A 742 28.99 -25.77 15.05
CA THR A 742 28.44 -24.46 14.69
C THR A 742 26.91 -24.50 14.79
N ASN A 743 26.26 -23.34 14.77
CA ASN A 743 24.80 -23.28 14.70
C ASN A 743 24.30 -22.12 13.83
N SER A 744 23.02 -22.18 13.43
CA SER A 744 22.39 -21.20 12.53
C SER A 744 22.27 -19.80 13.13
N MET A 745 22.30 -19.69 14.45
CA MET A 745 22.42 -18.43 15.15
C MET A 745 23.91 -18.10 15.28
N GLU A 746 24.81 -18.32 14.34
CA GLU A 746 26.15 -17.74 14.44
C GLU A 746 26.32 -16.81 13.26
N PRO A 747 26.76 -15.55 13.46
CA PRO A 747 26.92 -14.64 12.34
C PRO A 747 27.91 -15.25 11.35
N ALA A 748 27.50 -15.35 10.09
CA ALA A 748 28.39 -15.73 9.02
C ALA A 748 29.44 -14.62 8.82
N VAL A 749 30.69 -15.02 8.61
CA VAL A 749 31.80 -14.10 8.38
C VAL A 749 32.42 -14.43 7.02
N ALA A 750 32.42 -13.49 6.09
CA ALA A 750 32.95 -13.71 4.74
C ALA A 750 34.48 -13.57 4.71
N ASN A 751 35.01 -12.74 5.60
CA ASN A 751 36.42 -12.46 5.77
C ASN A 751 37.14 -13.68 6.36
N LYS A 752 37.98 -14.29 5.53
CA LYS A 752 38.77 -15.50 5.86
C LYS A 752 39.77 -15.30 7.00
N PHE A 753 40.04 -14.06 7.41
CA PHE A 753 40.97 -13.73 8.49
C PHE A 753 40.28 -13.59 9.86
N LEU A 754 38.95 -13.63 9.91
CA LEU A 754 38.17 -13.55 11.13
C LEU A 754 37.67 -14.93 11.54
N ASN A 755 37.66 -15.19 12.85
CA ASN A 755 37.07 -16.40 13.41
C ASN A 755 35.57 -16.19 13.64
N GLN A 756 34.76 -17.16 13.24
CA GLN A 756 33.33 -17.17 13.57
C GLN A 756 33.15 -17.29 15.08
N ARG A 757 32.46 -16.31 15.69
CA ARG A 757 32.16 -16.34 17.11
C ARG A 757 31.08 -17.38 17.38
N ARG A 758 31.36 -18.32 18.28
CA ARG A 758 30.40 -19.34 18.71
C ARG A 758 29.40 -18.74 19.67
N ARG A 759 28.13 -19.16 19.59
CA ARG A 759 27.13 -18.71 20.57
C ARG A 759 26.08 -19.78 20.87
N LEU A 760 25.61 -19.81 22.11
CA LEU A 760 24.51 -20.63 22.58
C LEU A 760 23.52 -19.74 23.34
N MET A 761 22.23 -20.02 23.22
CA MET A 761 21.17 -19.16 23.75
C MET A 761 20.45 -19.82 24.91
N PHE A 762 20.21 -19.08 25.98
CA PHE A 762 19.20 -19.40 26.99
C PHE A 762 17.91 -18.65 26.63
N THR A 763 16.77 -19.35 26.65
CA THR A 763 15.45 -18.79 26.27
C THR A 763 14.49 -18.78 27.45
N HIS A 764 13.47 -17.92 27.42
CA HIS A 764 12.44 -17.75 28.46
C HIS A 764 13.04 -17.44 29.84
N ILE A 765 14.18 -16.74 29.87
CA ILE A 765 14.80 -16.35 31.14
C ILE A 765 14.03 -15.17 31.75
N PRO A 766 14.05 -15.00 33.09
CA PRO A 766 13.59 -13.77 33.70
C PRO A 766 14.45 -12.60 33.24
N ALA A 767 13.81 -11.44 33.02
CA ALA A 767 14.47 -10.20 32.56
C ALA A 767 15.68 -9.84 33.44
N GLU A 768 15.53 -10.04 34.76
CA GLU A 768 16.61 -9.88 35.72
C GLU A 768 16.95 -11.21 36.40
N CYS A 769 18.06 -11.84 36.01
CA CYS A 769 18.50 -13.09 36.62
C CYS A 769 20.03 -13.21 36.69
N THR A 770 20.49 -14.27 37.34
CA THR A 770 21.90 -14.70 37.31
C THR A 770 21.95 -16.14 36.85
N ILE A 771 22.72 -16.39 35.79
CA ILE A 771 22.96 -17.72 35.23
C ILE A 771 24.37 -18.14 35.63
N ARG A 772 24.49 -19.32 36.23
CA ARG A 772 25.78 -19.94 36.55
C ARG A 772 25.92 -21.24 35.79
N ILE A 773 27.05 -21.41 35.12
CA ILE A 773 27.35 -22.58 34.31
C ILE A 773 28.42 -23.40 35.03
N TYR A 774 28.19 -24.69 35.18
CA TYR A 774 29.06 -25.62 35.88
C TYR A 774 29.42 -26.80 34.99
N THR A 775 30.61 -27.36 35.20
CA THR A 775 30.94 -28.70 34.69
C THR A 775 30.08 -29.76 35.37
N SER A 776 30.01 -30.96 34.80
CA SER A 776 29.33 -32.12 35.42
C SER A 776 29.90 -32.52 36.79
N SER A 777 31.13 -32.08 37.13
CA SER A 777 31.76 -32.27 38.43
C SER A 777 31.50 -31.12 39.42
N GLY A 778 30.72 -30.09 39.05
CA GLY A 778 30.34 -28.97 39.92
C GLY A 778 31.34 -27.82 39.97
N VAL A 779 32.30 -27.74 39.05
CA VAL A 779 33.23 -26.60 38.96
C VAL A 779 32.55 -25.47 38.19
N LEU A 780 32.58 -24.25 38.74
CA LEU A 780 32.03 -23.06 38.08
C LEU A 780 32.88 -22.72 36.84
N VAL A 781 32.22 -22.64 35.70
CA VAL A 781 32.82 -22.29 34.40
C VAL A 781 32.64 -20.80 34.13
N ASP A 782 31.41 -20.32 34.31
CA ASP A 782 31.06 -18.93 34.03
C ASP A 782 29.84 -18.45 34.85
N GLU A 783 29.74 -17.13 35.04
CA GLU A 783 28.60 -16.45 35.67
C GLU A 783 28.15 -15.27 34.79
N ILE A 784 26.92 -15.37 34.26
CA ILE A 784 26.30 -14.35 33.43
C ILE A 784 25.25 -13.60 34.27
N LYS A 785 25.38 -12.28 34.34
CA LYS A 785 24.38 -11.41 34.97
C LYS A 785 23.49 -10.85 33.88
N VAL A 786 22.20 -11.15 33.96
CA VAL A 786 21.20 -10.68 33.01
C VAL A 786 20.45 -9.50 33.62
N ASP A 787 20.34 -8.45 32.82
CA ASP A 787 19.63 -7.22 33.11
C ASP A 787 19.04 -6.72 31.79
N ASN A 788 17.98 -7.41 31.37
CA ASN A 788 17.30 -7.22 30.10
C ASN A 788 16.02 -6.40 30.31
N GLU A 789 15.52 -5.82 29.22
CA GLU A 789 14.13 -5.35 29.18
C GLU A 789 13.15 -6.53 29.32
N PRO A 790 11.95 -6.35 29.90
CA PRO A 790 10.98 -7.43 30.05
C PRO A 790 10.53 -8.10 28.75
N SER A 791 10.61 -7.40 27.62
CA SER A 791 10.35 -7.96 26.29
C SER A 791 11.49 -8.84 25.75
N ASP A 792 12.58 -8.99 26.50
CA ASP A 792 13.76 -9.76 26.10
C ASP A 792 14.05 -10.92 27.06
N GLY A 793 13.49 -12.08 26.71
CA GLY A 793 13.66 -13.33 27.43
C GLY A 793 14.85 -14.18 26.98
N ILE A 794 15.89 -13.59 26.38
CA ILE A 794 17.06 -14.34 25.91
C ILE A 794 18.39 -13.81 26.44
N VAL A 795 19.38 -14.70 26.53
CA VAL A 795 20.79 -14.29 26.63
C VAL A 795 21.68 -15.25 25.85
N HIS A 796 22.66 -14.68 25.15
CA HIS A 796 23.68 -15.44 24.45
C HIS A 796 24.90 -15.65 25.35
N TRP A 797 25.46 -16.86 25.29
CA TRP A 797 26.74 -17.23 25.88
C TRP A 797 27.72 -17.60 24.76
N ASP A 798 28.97 -17.16 24.86
CA ASP A 798 30.02 -17.28 23.84
C ASP A 798 30.82 -18.60 23.94
N LEU A 799 30.44 -19.49 24.85
CA LEU A 799 31.14 -20.75 25.16
C LEU A 799 32.58 -20.51 25.69
N LEU A 800 32.84 -19.36 26.29
CA LEU A 800 34.08 -19.08 27.00
C LEU A 800 33.90 -19.26 28.52
N SER A 801 34.98 -19.65 29.20
CA SER A 801 35.01 -19.58 30.67
C SER A 801 35.17 -18.13 31.12
N LYS A 802 35.03 -17.91 32.42
CA LYS A 802 35.28 -16.60 33.06
C LYS A 802 36.69 -16.04 32.81
N GLU A 803 37.63 -16.87 32.38
CA GLU A 803 39.01 -16.49 32.00
C GLU A 803 39.20 -16.34 30.48
N ASP A 804 38.11 -16.20 29.70
CA ASP A 804 38.09 -16.06 28.24
C ASP A 804 38.69 -17.27 27.49
N LEU A 805 38.63 -18.46 28.09
CA LEU A 805 39.13 -19.70 27.50
C LEU A 805 37.99 -20.54 26.93
N GLU A 806 38.18 -21.10 25.73
CA GLU A 806 37.20 -22.02 25.15
C GLU A 806 36.96 -23.24 26.06
N ILE A 807 35.69 -23.53 26.33
CA ILE A 807 35.30 -24.71 27.13
C ILE A 807 35.59 -26.04 26.40
N ALA A 808 35.74 -27.15 27.13
CA ALA A 808 35.91 -28.47 26.54
C ALA A 808 34.57 -29.06 26.02
N ALA A 809 34.62 -30.02 25.10
CA ALA A 809 33.43 -30.81 24.76
C ALA A 809 32.99 -31.64 25.98
N GLY A 810 31.69 -31.68 26.24
CA GLY A 810 31.16 -32.38 27.42
C GLY A 810 29.77 -31.94 27.86
N MET A 811 29.37 -32.42 29.04
CA MET A 811 28.10 -32.09 29.69
C MET A 811 28.28 -30.97 30.71
N TYR A 812 27.40 -29.98 30.63
CA TYR A 812 27.35 -28.82 31.53
C TYR A 812 25.98 -28.72 32.22
N ILE A 813 25.98 -28.12 33.40
CA ILE A 813 24.80 -27.86 34.22
C ILE A 813 24.64 -26.35 34.34
N TYR A 814 23.44 -25.82 34.16
CA TYR A 814 23.15 -24.41 34.40
C TYR A 814 22.24 -24.24 35.61
N HIS A 815 22.43 -23.16 36.35
CA HIS A 815 21.59 -22.71 37.46
C HIS A 815 21.17 -21.27 37.20
N ILE A 816 19.87 -21.03 37.06
CA ILE A 816 19.30 -19.68 36.87
C ILE A 816 18.55 -19.30 38.14
N LYS A 817 18.82 -18.09 38.63
CA LYS A 817 18.12 -17.51 39.77
C LYS A 817 17.50 -16.17 39.39
N SER A 818 16.18 -16.05 39.52
CA SER A 818 15.46 -14.79 39.33
C SER A 818 15.82 -13.81 40.45
N LYS A 819 16.15 -12.55 40.11
CA LYS A 819 16.35 -11.50 41.11
C LYS A 819 15.03 -11.04 41.73
N GLN A 820 13.92 -11.15 41.01
CA GLN A 820 12.63 -10.59 41.37
C GLN A 820 11.82 -11.50 42.32
N THR A 821 11.79 -12.80 42.08
CA THR A 821 11.06 -13.77 42.94
C THR A 821 11.99 -14.66 43.77
N GLY A 822 13.28 -14.72 43.44
CA GLY A 822 14.24 -15.63 44.08
C GLY A 822 14.07 -17.10 43.67
N LYS A 823 13.14 -17.41 42.75
CA LYS A 823 12.95 -18.75 42.20
C LYS A 823 14.19 -19.19 41.45
N GLU A 824 14.49 -20.48 41.56
CA GLU A 824 15.67 -21.10 40.97
C GLU A 824 15.27 -22.22 40.00
N LYS A 825 16.00 -22.33 38.89
CA LYS A 825 15.86 -23.38 37.88
C LYS A 825 17.23 -23.99 37.60
N ILE A 826 17.28 -25.32 37.51
CA ILE A 826 18.48 -26.08 37.15
C ILE A 826 18.17 -26.90 35.90
N GLY A 827 19.12 -26.95 34.96
CA GLY A 827 19.05 -27.82 33.79
C GLY A 827 20.44 -28.20 33.28
N LYS A 828 20.50 -28.84 32.12
CA LYS A 828 21.74 -29.37 31.53
C LYS A 828 21.78 -29.20 30.03
N PHE A 829 22.98 -29.06 29.47
CA PHE A 829 23.21 -29.04 28.03
C PHE A 829 24.54 -29.71 27.66
N ALA A 830 24.65 -30.16 26.41
CA ALA A 830 25.82 -30.83 25.89
C ALA A 830 26.51 -29.98 24.81
N VAL A 831 27.85 -30.02 24.79
CA VAL A 831 28.69 -29.39 23.76
C VAL A 831 29.52 -30.47 23.07
N ILE A 832 29.39 -30.55 21.74
CA ILE A 832 30.12 -31.46 20.85
C ILE A 832 30.95 -30.57 19.91
N LYS A 833 32.27 -30.76 19.94
CA LYS A 833 33.24 -30.00 19.13
C LYS A 833 33.76 -30.79 17.95
#